data_AF-A0A4T0X424-F1
#
_entry.id   AF-A0A4T0X424-F1
#
_cell.length_a   1.000
_cell.length_b   1.000
_cell.length_c   1.000
_cell.angle_alpha   90.00
_cell.angle_beta   90.00
_cell.angle_gamma   90.00
#
_symmetry.space_group_name_H-M   'P 1'
#
loop_
_entity.id
_entity.type
_entity.pdbx_description
1 polymer ?
#
loop_
_entity_poly.entity_id
_entity_poly.type
_entity_poly.pdbx_seq_one_letter_code
_entity_poly.pdbx_strand_id
1 'polypeptide(L)'
;MGLETPSEITVTASSTQETSSSIESHETRFQIPHNLRVLGQLIADEIYYDDDNTEEVRHFKYKPELDHKFSVGSIVGLGFSLMNVPFGVATTLSIGLVCGSNFTIFWGWILFGIFSTMVSLSLSEISSKYPTSGGVYHFSSILAREKYSHIISWFDGWYLIVGNLLMFVSYTFGGAQFILSMLGMTHDDYKQDSGIIMLVFIILIAISSIINLKFQRILDKLNEACIYWTFYTILLTDILILLFSSDFHSFKYTFTHFDASRSGWPDFMAFIIGGIQFSSMTYNGYGAIVSMSEEVRNPERTIPKGLMYSICASTFSGVIFIIPLLSVLPELSRLLDDNPDIFPIDIVLKLSTKSFLVTFVIAMMIVGAIFFATVGALTTVSRSIYAFGRDHGLPYNELWQKVDTMEEETVPKNALILAVITSIVLGTFSLVSTSAFNAFLGCSVMAMNVANGIPILYINELLHSKISSKLNELNGSVPFKDPTNENEIRINNKKTSLNKSPESPSECTLNTLDKPPTKREERDTKKRSFQKKLIKETKLNNASNSKQLIKVKVKKKAPLKADGSKYKLDIPTFLSVANFATILRVRVPDLLEKLDDLGFENITNEHILDAETAELIAQEYGFEVNRDDNLGADLFPAELPTDPSKLSPRSPVVTIMGHVDHGKTTILDYLRKSSIVKGEFGGITQHIGAFVVQTPVSKKKITFLDTPGHAAFLKMRERGANITDIIILVVAAEDSVKPQTLEAIKHAKAAGVPIVVALNKCDKEEANPDKVVADLSTHGIDVEDYGGETPVCRISAKTGMGMKELEETIVTISELLELKTHTTSNVEGWVLESQVKKGLGNVATFLVKKGQLKPGNIIVSGTTFCKVRVMRDEHGKPIKVAQPSQPVEISGWKDLPIAGDYGIQAKDENYAKKVIINREKRKRMMDEAAQVELMNQNRIKAIENSKREEKVQEYQLQGLTIDEIKELEPELFADESAKIEKVNFIIKADVSGSAEAVKQSIEGLGNDEVQSCVIFEDVGAPTDSDIARAKDSNAQILAFNIKVPKDVANAASKAGIQIKEFNVIYHLIADVIETLTSRLPPIYETKIVAKVLVKQLFDITIKGKTTMTIAGSRVSEGILKRNHNVRLVRDGEIIYEGKIKQLKIVKNDVNEVLNGVDCGISLEGEPKLQEGDIIEAFERVPIQRHL
;
A
#
# COMPACT_ATOMS: atom_id res chain seq x y z
N MET A 1 -47.99 39.01 -38.49
CA MET A 1 -47.13 38.54 -39.60
C MET A 1 -46.43 37.30 -39.05
N GLY A 2 -46.83 36.07 -39.36
CA GLY A 2 -47.59 35.59 -40.52
C GLY A 2 -46.62 35.34 -41.68
N LEU A 3 -46.67 34.23 -42.42
CA LEU A 3 -47.73 33.20 -42.57
C LEU A 3 -47.05 31.78 -42.63
N GLU A 4 -47.68 30.61 -42.78
CA GLU A 4 -49.10 30.19 -42.95
C GLU A 4 -49.28 28.70 -42.54
N THR A 5 -50.50 28.17 -42.65
CA THR A 5 -50.94 26.78 -42.36
C THR A 5 -51.85 26.27 -43.52
N PRO A 6 -52.50 25.09 -43.48
CA PRO A 6 -52.03 23.70 -43.26
C PRO A 6 -52.56 22.72 -44.36
N SER A 7 -52.73 21.44 -44.00
CA SER A 7 -53.67 20.40 -44.51
C SER A 7 -53.30 19.47 -45.70
N GLU A 8 -53.07 18.20 -45.33
CA GLU A 8 -53.70 16.94 -45.81
C GLU A 8 -53.92 16.63 -47.31
N ILE A 9 -53.65 15.37 -47.71
CA ILE A 9 -54.67 14.40 -48.20
C ILE A 9 -54.13 12.95 -48.35
N THR A 10 -55.02 12.00 -48.08
CA THR A 10 -54.99 10.50 -48.12
C THR A 10 -54.96 9.88 -49.55
N VAL A 11 -54.94 8.55 -49.82
CA VAL A 11 -54.98 7.30 -48.99
C VAL A 11 -53.69 6.45 -49.20
N THR A 12 -53.52 5.15 -49.60
CA THR A 12 -54.30 3.89 -49.93
C THR A 12 -53.26 2.73 -50.05
N ALA A 13 -53.52 1.41 -49.95
CA ALA A 13 -54.41 0.54 -49.14
C ALA A 13 -54.11 -0.98 -49.42
N SER A 14 -54.71 -1.91 -48.66
CA SER A 14 -54.70 -3.41 -48.78
C SER A 14 -53.39 -4.15 -48.39
N SER A 15 -53.38 -5.36 -47.80
CA SER A 15 -54.36 -6.24 -47.07
C SER A 15 -53.59 -7.52 -46.60
N THR A 16 -53.99 -8.41 -45.66
CA THR A 16 -55.18 -8.69 -44.81
C THR A 16 -54.79 -8.61 -43.30
N GLN A 17 -55.53 -8.95 -42.22
CA GLN A 17 -56.62 -9.90 -41.85
C GLN A 17 -56.23 -11.41 -41.83
N GLU A 18 -56.59 -12.25 -40.83
CA GLU A 18 -57.13 -12.03 -39.45
C GLU A 18 -57.08 -13.35 -38.60
N THR A 19 -57.72 -13.35 -37.42
CA THR A 19 -58.17 -14.48 -36.53
C THR A 19 -57.36 -14.82 -35.27
N SER A 20 -58.08 -15.33 -34.25
CA SER A 20 -57.59 -15.64 -32.91
C SER A 20 -58.42 -16.76 -32.25
N SER A 21 -57.79 -17.83 -31.74
CA SER A 21 -58.41 -18.78 -30.78
C SER A 21 -57.36 -19.66 -30.11
N SER A 22 -57.56 -20.00 -28.83
CA SER A 22 -56.66 -20.81 -28.00
C SER A 22 -57.00 -22.30 -27.98
N ILE A 23 -55.99 -23.18 -28.03
CA ILE A 23 -56.05 -24.57 -27.54
C ILE A 23 -54.72 -24.88 -26.83
N GLU A 24 -54.77 -25.53 -25.67
CA GLU A 24 -53.60 -26.09 -24.96
C GLU A 24 -53.41 -27.58 -25.28
N SER A 25 -52.16 -28.04 -25.31
CA SER A 25 -51.81 -29.44 -25.03
C SER A 25 -50.43 -29.51 -24.36
N HIS A 26 -50.31 -30.36 -23.33
CA HIS A 26 -49.09 -30.46 -22.52
C HIS A 26 -47.92 -31.12 -23.27
N GLU A 27 -46.71 -30.58 -23.08
CA GLU A 27 -45.51 -31.40 -22.96
C GLU A 27 -44.48 -30.73 -22.03
N THR A 28 -43.66 -31.52 -21.33
CA THR A 28 -42.95 -31.08 -20.13
C THR A 28 -41.63 -30.35 -20.43
N ARG A 29 -41.56 -29.05 -20.12
CA ARG A 29 -40.28 -28.33 -20.00
C ARG A 29 -39.65 -28.56 -18.63
N PHE A 30 -38.40 -29.03 -18.60
CA PHE A 30 -37.55 -28.96 -17.42
C PHE A 30 -37.34 -27.49 -17.01
N GLN A 31 -37.59 -27.16 -15.74
CA GLN A 31 -37.29 -25.84 -15.19
C GLN A 31 -35.83 -25.78 -14.75
N ILE A 32 -35.01 -25.01 -15.47
CA ILE A 32 -33.69 -24.57 -14.97
C ILE A 32 -33.96 -23.54 -13.86
N PRO A 33 -33.37 -23.67 -12.65
CA PRO A 33 -33.69 -22.81 -11.52
C PRO A 33 -33.26 -21.35 -11.76
N HIS A 34 -34.08 -20.43 -11.27
CA HIS A 34 -33.96 -18.98 -11.50
C HIS A 34 -32.57 -18.41 -11.19
N ASN A 35 -31.87 -18.99 -10.21
CA ASN A 35 -30.56 -18.54 -9.75
C ASN A 35 -29.46 -18.70 -10.82
N LEU A 36 -29.52 -19.74 -11.67
CA LEU A 36 -28.53 -19.91 -12.75
C LEU A 36 -28.69 -18.83 -13.83
N ARG A 37 -29.93 -18.40 -14.11
CA ARG A 37 -30.20 -17.30 -15.04
C ARG A 37 -29.75 -15.95 -14.48
N VAL A 38 -29.90 -15.73 -13.17
CA VAL A 38 -29.40 -14.52 -12.50
C VAL A 38 -27.88 -14.50 -12.49
N LEU A 39 -27.21 -15.63 -12.22
CA LEU A 39 -25.74 -15.72 -12.29
C LEU A 39 -25.21 -15.44 -13.71
N GLY A 40 -25.86 -16.02 -14.73
CA GLY A 40 -25.50 -15.77 -16.13
C GLY A 40 -25.77 -14.33 -16.60
N GLN A 41 -26.76 -13.64 -16.03
CA GLN A 41 -26.96 -12.21 -16.30
C GLN A 41 -25.98 -11.33 -15.51
N LEU A 42 -25.73 -11.60 -14.23
CA LEU A 42 -24.75 -10.85 -13.44
C LEU A 42 -23.35 -10.86 -14.08
N ILE A 43 -22.89 -12.03 -14.55
CA ILE A 43 -21.59 -12.14 -15.23
C ILE A 43 -21.58 -11.37 -16.57
N ALA A 44 -22.71 -11.28 -17.28
CA ALA A 44 -22.80 -10.50 -18.52
C ALA A 44 -22.89 -8.99 -18.26
N ASP A 45 -23.71 -8.59 -17.30
CA ASP A 45 -23.97 -7.19 -16.93
C ASP A 45 -22.72 -6.56 -16.26
N GLU A 46 -21.94 -7.32 -15.48
CA GLU A 46 -20.69 -6.87 -14.83
C GLU A 46 -19.50 -6.72 -15.83
N ILE A 47 -19.55 -7.41 -16.98
CA ILE A 47 -18.57 -7.25 -18.06
C ILE A 47 -18.87 -6.01 -18.92
N TYR A 48 -20.12 -5.56 -19.01
CA TYR A 48 -20.59 -4.55 -19.96
C TYR A 48 -20.72 -3.11 -19.41
N TYR A 49 -20.38 -2.84 -18.14
CA TYR A 49 -20.70 -1.57 -17.46
C TYR A 49 -19.51 -0.61 -17.19
N ASP A 50 -18.29 -0.93 -17.63
CA ASP A 50 -17.05 -0.22 -17.22
C ASP A 50 -16.46 0.73 -18.32
N ASP A 51 -17.09 0.81 -19.50
CA ASP A 51 -16.45 1.36 -20.71
C ASP A 51 -16.42 2.90 -20.84
N ASP A 52 -17.26 3.63 -20.11
CA ASP A 52 -17.60 5.04 -20.40
C ASP A 52 -16.88 6.09 -19.53
N ASN A 53 -15.80 5.70 -18.82
CA ASN A 53 -14.91 6.63 -18.09
C ASN A 53 -13.53 6.72 -18.74
N THR A 54 -13.24 7.83 -19.43
CA THR A 54 -12.00 8.06 -20.20
C THR A 54 -11.27 9.36 -19.84
N GLU A 55 -10.91 9.56 -18.56
CA GLU A 55 -10.09 10.73 -18.15
C GLU A 55 -9.17 10.51 -16.92
N GLU A 56 -8.41 9.41 -16.82
CA GLU A 56 -7.48 9.23 -15.68
C GLU A 56 -6.21 8.37 -15.95
N VAL A 57 -5.38 8.72 -16.95
CA VAL A 57 -4.06 8.06 -17.19
C VAL A 57 -2.91 9.08 -17.35
N ARG A 58 -2.53 9.76 -16.25
CA ARG A 58 -1.28 10.56 -16.15
C ARG A 58 -0.51 10.40 -14.83
N HIS A 59 -0.78 9.34 -14.06
CA HIS A 59 -0.14 9.13 -12.75
C HIS A 59 1.25 8.45 -12.82
N PHE A 60 1.67 8.00 -14.00
CA PHE A 60 2.96 7.35 -14.24
C PHE A 60 3.93 8.29 -14.96
N LYS A 61 5.25 8.06 -14.84
CA LYS A 61 6.29 8.77 -15.64
C LYS A 61 6.33 8.30 -17.10
N TYR A 62 5.16 8.01 -17.66
CA TYR A 62 4.95 7.27 -18.88
C TYR A 62 3.81 7.93 -19.64
N LYS A 63 4.06 8.29 -20.90
CA LYS A 63 3.04 8.83 -21.80
C LYS A 63 2.62 7.71 -22.76
N PRO A 64 1.34 7.33 -22.84
CA PRO A 64 0.90 6.39 -23.87
C PRO A 64 1.10 7.00 -25.27
N GLU A 65 1.69 6.22 -26.16
CA GLU A 65 1.91 6.55 -27.58
C GLU A 65 0.98 5.75 -28.51
N LEU A 66 0.19 4.82 -27.94
CA LEU A 66 -0.86 4.06 -28.63
C LEU A 66 -2.24 4.41 -28.05
N ASP A 67 -3.28 4.44 -28.90
CA ASP A 67 -4.63 4.82 -28.49
C ASP A 67 -5.29 3.78 -27.56
N HIS A 68 -6.14 4.22 -26.62
CA HIS A 68 -6.91 3.35 -25.71
C HIS A 68 -8.13 2.71 -26.41
N LYS A 69 -7.90 1.63 -27.16
CA LYS A 69 -8.87 0.98 -28.06
C LYS A 69 -9.70 -0.13 -27.41
N PHE A 70 -9.14 -0.90 -26.49
CA PHE A 70 -9.73 -2.17 -26.04
C PHE A 70 -10.66 -2.03 -24.82
N SER A 71 -11.84 -2.65 -24.91
CA SER A 71 -12.82 -2.81 -23.82
C SER A 71 -12.37 -3.86 -22.78
N VAL A 72 -13.09 -3.95 -21.65
CA VAL A 72 -12.89 -5.04 -20.67
C VAL A 72 -13.25 -6.40 -21.29
N GLY A 73 -14.38 -6.49 -22.00
CA GLY A 73 -14.82 -7.71 -22.69
C GLY A 73 -13.83 -8.16 -23.76
N SER A 74 -13.24 -7.22 -24.49
CA SER A 74 -12.21 -7.43 -25.50
C SER A 74 -10.90 -7.95 -24.93
N ILE A 75 -10.46 -7.46 -23.76
CA ILE A 75 -9.26 -7.98 -23.10
C ILE A 75 -9.47 -9.37 -22.50
N VAL A 76 -10.65 -9.64 -21.92
CA VAL A 76 -11.03 -11.01 -21.51
C VAL A 76 -11.10 -11.93 -22.73
N GLY A 77 -11.66 -11.46 -23.84
CA GLY A 77 -11.77 -12.16 -25.11
C GLY A 77 -10.43 -12.47 -25.76
N LEU A 78 -9.49 -11.52 -25.73
CA LEU A 78 -8.11 -11.73 -26.16
C LEU A 78 -7.45 -12.83 -25.32
N GLY A 79 -7.49 -12.74 -23.99
CA GLY A 79 -6.92 -13.76 -23.10
C GLY A 79 -7.50 -15.16 -23.32
N PHE A 80 -8.83 -15.24 -23.46
CA PHE A 80 -9.54 -16.49 -23.75
C PHE A 80 -9.23 -17.03 -25.17
N SER A 81 -9.06 -16.14 -26.16
CA SER A 81 -8.64 -16.50 -27.52
C SER A 81 -7.21 -17.02 -27.59
N LEU A 82 -6.29 -16.49 -26.78
CA LEU A 82 -4.93 -17.00 -26.71
C LEU A 82 -4.90 -18.39 -26.09
N MET A 83 -5.74 -18.66 -25.08
CA MET A 83 -5.80 -19.99 -24.47
C MET A 83 -6.52 -21.02 -25.34
N ASN A 84 -7.60 -20.65 -26.03
CA ASN A 84 -8.33 -21.47 -27.01
C ASN A 84 -8.43 -22.96 -26.63
N VAL A 85 -9.25 -23.24 -25.61
CA VAL A 85 -9.46 -24.57 -25.03
C VAL A 85 -9.66 -25.69 -26.08
N PRO A 86 -10.56 -25.56 -27.08
CA PRO A 86 -10.75 -26.61 -28.08
C PRO A 86 -9.48 -26.95 -28.87
N PHE A 87 -8.71 -25.95 -29.27
CA PHE A 87 -7.50 -26.14 -30.08
C PHE A 87 -6.30 -26.64 -29.27
N GLY A 88 -6.10 -26.10 -28.06
CA GLY A 88 -5.04 -26.57 -27.17
C GLY A 88 -5.22 -28.04 -26.81
N VAL A 89 -6.46 -28.44 -26.46
CA VAL A 89 -6.80 -29.86 -26.27
C VAL A 89 -6.63 -30.64 -27.56
N ALA A 90 -7.19 -30.19 -28.70
CA ALA A 90 -7.10 -30.88 -29.99
C ALA A 90 -5.66 -31.24 -30.41
N THR A 91 -4.74 -30.28 -30.28
CA THR A 91 -3.35 -30.43 -30.74
C THR A 91 -2.47 -31.20 -29.75
N THR A 92 -2.75 -31.12 -28.45
CA THR A 92 -1.91 -31.74 -27.41
C THR A 92 -2.46 -33.06 -26.85
N LEU A 93 -3.68 -33.47 -27.25
CA LEU A 93 -4.32 -34.71 -26.80
C LEU A 93 -3.42 -35.94 -26.91
N SER A 94 -2.59 -36.03 -27.95
CA SER A 94 -1.60 -37.10 -28.14
C SER A 94 -0.59 -37.20 -26.98
N ILE A 95 -0.16 -36.07 -26.41
CA ILE A 95 0.80 -36.02 -25.28
C ILE A 95 0.15 -36.60 -24.02
N GLY A 96 -1.07 -36.18 -23.67
CA GLY A 96 -1.81 -36.72 -22.53
C GLY A 96 -2.12 -38.22 -22.68
N LEU A 97 -2.57 -38.61 -23.88
CA LEU A 97 -2.87 -40.01 -24.20
C LEU A 97 -1.65 -40.93 -24.09
N VAL A 98 -0.47 -40.51 -24.57
CA VAL A 98 0.79 -41.29 -24.46
C VAL A 98 1.32 -41.38 -23.04
N CYS A 99 1.19 -40.30 -22.25
CA CYS A 99 1.82 -40.20 -20.94
C CYS A 99 1.00 -40.80 -19.78
N GLY A 100 -0.32 -40.87 -19.87
CA GLY A 100 -1.10 -41.53 -18.83
C GLY A 100 -2.61 -41.54 -19.02
N SER A 101 -3.09 -41.42 -20.26
CA SER A 101 -4.52 -41.52 -20.60
C SER A 101 -5.41 -40.55 -19.79
N ASN A 102 -6.69 -40.86 -19.67
CA ASN A 102 -7.76 -40.02 -19.10
C ASN A 102 -7.38 -39.33 -17.78
N PHE A 103 -6.75 -40.05 -16.85
CA PHE A 103 -6.34 -39.49 -15.55
C PHE A 103 -5.39 -38.29 -15.69
N THR A 104 -4.39 -38.37 -16.58
CA THR A 104 -3.43 -37.27 -16.76
C THR A 104 -4.06 -36.04 -17.40
N ILE A 105 -4.96 -36.25 -18.36
CA ILE A 105 -5.66 -35.19 -19.07
C ILE A 105 -6.56 -34.42 -18.10
N PHE A 106 -7.40 -35.12 -17.32
CA PHE A 106 -8.35 -34.47 -16.42
C PHE A 106 -7.68 -33.82 -15.19
N TRP A 107 -6.86 -34.58 -14.45
CA TRP A 107 -6.24 -34.07 -13.22
C TRP A 107 -5.09 -33.11 -13.49
N GLY A 108 -4.38 -33.26 -14.62
CA GLY A 108 -3.42 -32.27 -15.09
C GLY A 108 -4.09 -30.92 -15.36
N TRP A 109 -5.26 -30.93 -16.02
CA TRP A 109 -6.00 -29.70 -16.36
C TRP A 109 -6.42 -28.92 -15.11
N ILE A 110 -6.99 -29.60 -14.12
CA ILE A 110 -7.41 -28.98 -12.85
C ILE A 110 -6.20 -28.46 -12.07
N LEU A 111 -5.15 -29.27 -11.93
CA LEU A 111 -3.96 -28.89 -11.17
C LEU A 111 -3.24 -27.69 -11.79
N PHE A 112 -3.13 -27.65 -13.13
CA PHE A 112 -2.51 -26.53 -13.82
C PHE A 112 -3.39 -25.27 -13.85
N GLY A 113 -4.71 -25.40 -13.90
CA GLY A 113 -5.65 -24.28 -13.74
C GLY A 113 -5.49 -23.60 -12.38
N ILE A 114 -5.34 -24.38 -11.30
CA ILE A 114 -5.06 -23.87 -9.94
C ILE A 114 -3.72 -23.12 -9.91
N PHE A 115 -2.63 -23.72 -10.42
CA PHE A 115 -1.33 -23.04 -10.45
C PHE A 115 -1.33 -21.78 -11.33
N SER A 116 -2.00 -21.80 -12.49
CA SER A 116 -2.14 -20.62 -13.36
C SER A 116 -2.91 -19.50 -12.67
N THR A 117 -3.96 -19.85 -11.91
CA THR A 117 -4.72 -18.88 -11.10
C THR A 117 -3.85 -18.24 -10.02
N MET A 118 -2.99 -19.00 -9.34
CA MET A 118 -2.05 -18.47 -8.33
C MET A 118 -1.01 -17.51 -8.94
N VAL A 119 -0.39 -17.89 -10.07
CA VAL A 119 0.56 -17.03 -10.80
C VAL A 119 -0.12 -15.75 -11.28
N SER A 120 -1.32 -15.87 -11.84
CA SER A 120 -2.08 -14.75 -12.38
C SER A 120 -2.64 -13.81 -11.31
N LEU A 121 -2.98 -14.33 -10.11
CA LEU A 121 -3.35 -13.48 -8.95
C LEU A 121 -2.18 -12.57 -8.57
N SER A 122 -0.96 -13.10 -8.52
CA SER A 122 0.23 -12.28 -8.25
C SER A 122 0.49 -11.27 -9.37
N LEU A 123 0.41 -11.67 -10.65
CA LEU A 123 0.52 -10.74 -11.79
C LEU A 123 -0.58 -9.66 -11.80
N SER A 124 -1.77 -9.99 -11.30
CA SER A 124 -2.90 -9.05 -11.16
C SER A 124 -2.63 -8.02 -10.07
N GLU A 125 -2.05 -8.41 -8.93
CA GLU A 125 -1.61 -7.47 -7.90
C GLU A 125 -0.55 -6.50 -8.46
N ILE A 126 0.48 -7.01 -9.14
CA ILE A 126 1.54 -6.17 -9.72
C ILE A 126 0.97 -5.23 -10.80
N SER A 127 0.16 -5.75 -11.74
CA SER A 127 -0.37 -4.97 -12.87
C SER A 127 -1.43 -3.94 -12.45
N SER A 128 -2.18 -4.17 -11.37
CA SER A 128 -3.05 -3.13 -10.79
C SER A 128 -2.27 -1.92 -10.28
N LYS A 129 -1.00 -2.12 -9.91
CA LYS A 129 -0.13 -1.11 -9.30
C LYS A 129 0.82 -0.43 -10.29
N TYR A 130 1.22 -1.14 -11.35
CA TYR A 130 2.18 -0.66 -12.36
C TYR A 130 1.71 -0.91 -13.82
N PRO A 131 0.47 -0.57 -14.21
CA PRO A 131 -0.08 -0.85 -15.54
C PRO A 131 0.73 -0.13 -16.64
N THR A 132 1.53 -0.90 -17.40
CA THR A 132 2.50 -0.38 -18.37
C THR A 132 2.70 -1.39 -19.51
N SER A 133 2.89 -0.93 -20.76
CA SER A 133 3.09 -1.83 -21.92
C SER A 133 4.38 -2.65 -21.87
N GLY A 134 5.35 -2.26 -21.03
CA GLY A 134 6.54 -3.07 -20.76
C GLY A 134 6.27 -4.33 -19.92
N GLY A 135 5.04 -4.54 -19.46
CA GLY A 135 4.56 -5.81 -18.89
C GLY A 135 5.48 -6.41 -17.83
N VAL A 136 5.70 -7.74 -17.92
CA VAL A 136 6.50 -8.48 -16.93
C VAL A 136 7.95 -8.00 -16.86
N TYR A 137 8.61 -7.66 -17.97
CA TYR A 137 9.99 -7.16 -17.92
C TYR A 137 10.11 -5.80 -17.21
N HIS A 138 9.08 -4.94 -17.34
CA HIS A 138 9.02 -3.70 -16.58
C HIS A 138 8.78 -3.96 -15.10
N PHE A 139 7.93 -4.93 -14.74
CA PHE A 139 7.74 -5.35 -13.34
C PHE A 139 9.04 -5.84 -12.73
N SER A 140 9.79 -6.69 -13.45
CA SER A 140 11.12 -7.14 -13.05
C SER A 140 12.12 -5.98 -12.89
N SER A 141 12.03 -4.92 -13.70
CA SER A 141 12.87 -3.72 -13.53
C SER A 141 12.56 -2.94 -12.24
N ILE A 142 11.31 -2.94 -11.80
CA ILE A 142 10.84 -2.26 -10.58
C ILE A 142 11.11 -3.10 -9.32
N LEU A 143 10.95 -4.43 -9.43
CA LEU A 143 10.98 -5.34 -8.28
C LEU A 143 12.39 -5.85 -7.95
N ALA A 144 13.29 -5.96 -8.93
CA ALA A 144 14.65 -6.39 -8.69
C ALA A 144 15.52 -5.26 -8.08
N ARG A 145 16.52 -5.66 -7.27
CA ARG A 145 17.52 -4.74 -6.68
C ARG A 145 18.19 -3.89 -7.77
N GLU A 146 18.38 -2.58 -7.52
CA GLU A 146 18.92 -1.59 -8.47
C GLU A 146 20.13 -2.08 -9.28
N LYS A 147 21.10 -2.73 -8.61
CA LYS A 147 22.33 -3.27 -9.22
C LYS A 147 22.08 -4.29 -10.35
N TYR A 148 20.95 -5.01 -10.32
CA TYR A 148 20.62 -6.08 -11.24
C TYR A 148 19.37 -5.81 -12.09
N SER A 149 18.55 -4.81 -11.73
CA SER A 149 17.32 -4.40 -12.43
C SER A 149 17.46 -4.42 -13.96
N HIS A 150 18.41 -3.67 -14.52
CA HIS A 150 18.63 -3.59 -15.97
C HIS A 150 19.02 -4.92 -16.64
N ILE A 151 19.71 -5.81 -15.92
CA ILE A 151 20.14 -7.11 -16.48
C ILE A 151 18.97 -8.08 -16.48
N ILE A 152 18.22 -8.12 -15.38
CA ILE A 152 17.07 -9.02 -15.20
C ILE A 152 15.96 -8.64 -16.18
N SER A 153 15.60 -7.35 -16.28
CA SER A 153 14.58 -6.88 -17.23
C SER A 153 14.98 -7.08 -18.69
N TRP A 154 16.28 -7.00 -19.02
CA TRP A 154 16.74 -7.31 -20.38
C TRP A 154 16.53 -8.79 -20.73
N PHE A 155 16.90 -9.72 -19.84
CA PHE A 155 16.64 -11.15 -20.05
C PHE A 155 15.14 -11.47 -20.10
N ASP A 156 14.36 -10.90 -19.19
CA ASP A 156 12.91 -11.07 -19.10
C ASP A 156 12.19 -10.58 -20.37
N GLY A 157 12.56 -9.41 -20.90
CA GLY A 157 12.02 -8.90 -22.17
C GLY A 157 12.31 -9.80 -23.38
N TRP A 158 13.49 -10.44 -23.41
CA TRP A 158 13.78 -11.47 -24.41
C TRP A 158 12.95 -12.74 -24.22
N TYR A 159 12.73 -13.20 -22.99
CA TYR A 159 11.85 -14.34 -22.71
C TYR A 159 10.39 -14.05 -23.09
N LEU A 160 9.88 -12.84 -22.81
CA LEU A 160 8.54 -12.40 -23.21
C LEU A 160 8.37 -12.38 -24.74
N ILE A 161 9.32 -11.78 -25.48
CA ILE A 161 9.27 -11.72 -26.95
C ILE A 161 9.40 -13.11 -27.57
N VAL A 162 10.36 -13.92 -27.13
CA VAL A 162 10.55 -15.27 -27.67
C VAL A 162 9.37 -16.18 -27.34
N GLY A 163 8.79 -16.06 -26.14
CA GLY A 163 7.57 -16.76 -25.73
C GLY A 163 6.39 -16.42 -26.64
N ASN A 164 6.05 -15.13 -26.77
CA ASN A 164 4.96 -14.66 -27.63
C ASN A 164 5.19 -15.03 -29.11
N LEU A 165 6.41 -14.86 -29.63
CA LEU A 165 6.73 -15.14 -31.04
C LEU A 165 6.60 -16.64 -31.37
N LEU A 166 7.15 -17.52 -30.51
CA LEU A 166 7.04 -18.96 -30.70
C LEU A 166 5.61 -19.47 -30.46
N MET A 167 4.83 -18.82 -29.58
CA MET A 167 3.40 -19.08 -29.41
C MET A 167 2.63 -18.78 -30.71
N PHE A 168 2.82 -17.60 -31.32
CA PHE A 168 2.19 -17.25 -32.60
C PHE A 168 2.58 -18.19 -33.75
N VAL A 169 3.88 -18.54 -33.87
CA VAL A 169 4.35 -19.55 -34.84
C VAL A 169 3.66 -20.89 -34.60
N SER A 170 3.52 -21.30 -33.34
CA SER A 170 2.91 -22.58 -32.97
C SER A 170 1.41 -22.62 -33.29
N TYR A 171 0.65 -21.57 -32.95
CA TYR A 171 -0.78 -21.52 -33.27
C TYR A 171 -1.02 -21.51 -34.78
N THR A 172 -0.22 -20.74 -35.53
CA THR A 172 -0.35 -20.67 -36.99
C THR A 172 0.03 -22.00 -37.66
N PHE A 173 1.08 -22.68 -37.19
CA PHE A 173 1.53 -23.96 -37.78
C PHE A 173 0.63 -25.13 -37.41
N GLY A 174 0.26 -25.27 -36.13
CA GLY A 174 -0.72 -26.26 -35.69
C GLY A 174 -2.08 -26.04 -36.35
N GLY A 175 -2.46 -24.78 -36.60
CA GLY A 175 -3.64 -24.43 -37.38
C GLY A 175 -3.57 -24.89 -38.84
N ALA A 176 -2.44 -24.68 -39.52
CA ALA A 176 -2.23 -25.19 -40.87
C ALA A 176 -2.30 -26.72 -40.94
N GLN A 177 -1.69 -27.43 -39.98
CA GLN A 177 -1.78 -28.88 -39.87
C GLN A 177 -3.20 -29.37 -39.59
N PHE A 178 -3.97 -28.67 -38.74
CA PHE A 178 -5.35 -29.04 -38.40
C PHE A 178 -6.29 -28.88 -39.60
N ILE A 179 -6.13 -27.79 -40.37
CA ILE A 179 -6.86 -27.57 -41.63
C ILE A 179 -6.55 -28.68 -42.67
N LEU A 180 -5.32 -29.20 -42.71
CA LEU A 180 -4.96 -30.34 -43.58
C LEU A 180 -5.49 -31.68 -43.07
N SER A 181 -5.36 -31.96 -41.76
CA SER A 181 -5.92 -33.14 -41.08
C SER A 181 -7.40 -33.35 -41.42
N MET A 182 -8.18 -32.26 -41.37
CA MET A 182 -9.59 -32.20 -41.72
C MET A 182 -9.90 -32.67 -43.16
N LEU A 183 -9.06 -32.32 -44.14
CA LEU A 183 -9.21 -32.79 -45.53
C LEU A 183 -8.90 -34.28 -45.65
N GLY A 184 -7.90 -34.74 -44.89
CA GLY A 184 -7.50 -36.15 -44.80
C GLY A 184 -8.58 -37.11 -44.30
N MET A 185 -9.55 -36.63 -43.53
CA MET A 185 -10.64 -37.45 -42.97
C MET A 185 -11.46 -38.23 -44.02
N THR A 186 -11.38 -37.83 -45.29
CA THR A 186 -12.03 -38.45 -46.45
C THR A 186 -11.26 -39.60 -47.10
N HIS A 187 -9.96 -39.77 -46.83
CA HIS A 187 -9.09 -40.76 -47.45
C HIS A 187 -8.25 -41.45 -46.37
N ASP A 188 -8.45 -42.76 -46.14
CA ASP A 188 -7.83 -43.43 -44.99
C ASP A 188 -6.31 -43.70 -45.15
N ASP A 189 -5.72 -43.43 -46.32
CA ASP A 189 -4.26 -43.42 -46.61
C ASP A 189 -3.66 -41.97 -46.63
N TYR A 190 -4.29 -41.00 -45.96
CA TYR A 190 -3.87 -39.59 -46.05
C TYR A 190 -2.54 -39.28 -45.36
N LYS A 191 -1.64 -38.61 -46.09
CA LYS A 191 -0.35 -38.10 -45.62
C LYS A 191 -0.24 -36.60 -45.85
N GLN A 192 0.21 -35.86 -44.84
CA GLN A 192 0.43 -34.41 -44.98
C GLN A 192 1.70 -34.09 -45.78
N ASP A 193 1.60 -33.16 -46.73
CA ASP A 193 2.74 -32.63 -47.48
C ASP A 193 3.26 -31.34 -46.82
N SER A 194 4.55 -31.34 -46.44
CA SER A 194 5.18 -30.21 -45.73
C SER A 194 5.20 -28.90 -46.52
N GLY A 195 5.21 -28.96 -47.85
CA GLY A 195 5.10 -27.78 -48.71
C GLY A 195 3.68 -27.19 -48.70
N ILE A 196 2.65 -28.04 -48.65
CA ILE A 196 1.25 -27.60 -48.53
C ILE A 196 0.97 -27.06 -47.12
N ILE A 197 1.49 -27.68 -46.05
CA ILE A 197 1.44 -27.11 -44.69
C ILE A 197 2.03 -25.68 -44.69
N MET A 198 3.23 -25.52 -45.25
CA MET A 198 3.90 -24.21 -45.32
C MET A 198 3.15 -23.17 -46.17
N LEU A 199 2.49 -23.58 -47.25
CA LEU A 199 1.64 -22.71 -48.05
C LEU A 199 0.44 -22.20 -47.25
N VAL A 200 -0.25 -23.08 -46.50
CA VAL A 200 -1.39 -22.69 -45.65
C VAL A 200 -0.91 -21.83 -44.46
N PHE A 201 0.22 -22.16 -43.84
CA PHE A 201 0.87 -21.36 -42.80
C PHE A 201 1.15 -19.92 -43.26
N ILE A 202 1.73 -19.74 -44.45
CA ILE A 202 2.00 -18.40 -45.02
C ILE A 202 0.69 -17.65 -45.32
N ILE A 203 -0.37 -18.33 -45.78
CA ILE A 203 -1.68 -17.72 -45.99
C ILE A 203 -2.30 -17.25 -44.67
N LEU A 204 -2.24 -18.07 -43.61
CA LEU A 204 -2.75 -17.70 -42.28
C LEU A 204 -2.01 -16.47 -41.71
N ILE A 205 -0.67 -16.43 -41.82
CA ILE A 205 0.12 -15.24 -41.45
C ILE A 205 -0.28 -14.03 -42.28
N ALA A 206 -0.47 -14.17 -43.60
CA ALA A 206 -0.84 -13.05 -44.46
C ALA A 206 -2.22 -12.46 -44.09
N ILE A 207 -3.21 -13.31 -43.78
CA ILE A 207 -4.55 -12.87 -43.39
C ILE A 207 -4.52 -12.18 -42.00
N SER A 208 -3.87 -12.78 -40.99
CA SER A 208 -3.77 -12.16 -39.66
C SER A 208 -2.99 -10.84 -39.68
N SER A 209 -1.98 -10.73 -40.54
CA SER A 209 -1.23 -9.49 -40.78
C SER A 209 -2.09 -8.40 -41.43
N ILE A 210 -2.93 -8.75 -42.41
CA ILE A 210 -3.86 -7.79 -43.04
C ILE A 210 -4.86 -7.26 -42.01
N ILE A 211 -5.35 -8.11 -41.11
CA ILE A 211 -6.27 -7.71 -40.02
C ILE A 211 -5.58 -6.76 -39.04
N ASN A 212 -4.38 -7.11 -38.57
CA ASN A 212 -3.59 -6.25 -37.67
C ASN A 212 -3.11 -4.93 -38.31
N LEU A 213 -3.05 -4.83 -39.65
CA LEU A 213 -2.66 -3.60 -40.36
C LEU A 213 -3.83 -2.70 -40.80
N LYS A 214 -4.99 -3.27 -41.17
CA LYS A 214 -6.07 -2.54 -41.86
C LYS A 214 -7.42 -2.59 -41.16
N PHE A 215 -7.62 -3.45 -40.17
CA PHE A 215 -8.94 -3.68 -39.58
C PHE A 215 -8.91 -3.51 -38.05
N GLN A 216 -8.06 -2.62 -37.54
CA GLN A 216 -7.90 -2.40 -36.09
C GLN A 216 -9.20 -1.93 -35.41
N ARG A 217 -9.99 -1.05 -36.04
CA ARG A 217 -11.36 -0.67 -35.65
C ARG A 217 -12.33 -1.84 -35.42
N ILE A 218 -12.01 -3.04 -35.92
CA ILE A 218 -12.81 -4.26 -35.80
C ILE A 218 -12.18 -5.25 -34.81
N LEU A 219 -10.88 -5.11 -34.50
CA LEU A 219 -10.11 -6.02 -33.66
C LEU A 219 -10.69 -6.17 -32.25
N ASP A 220 -11.19 -5.07 -31.68
CA ASP A 220 -11.86 -5.02 -30.38
C ASP A 220 -13.11 -5.93 -30.34
N LYS A 221 -14.03 -5.73 -31.28
CA LYS A 221 -15.25 -6.54 -31.46
C LYS A 221 -14.95 -7.98 -31.88
N LEU A 222 -13.81 -8.21 -32.54
CA LEU A 222 -13.34 -9.53 -32.95
C LEU A 222 -12.82 -10.34 -31.75
N ASN A 223 -12.19 -9.69 -30.77
CA ASN A 223 -11.83 -10.32 -29.49
C ASN A 223 -13.09 -10.72 -28.70
N GLU A 224 -14.09 -9.83 -28.58
CA GLU A 224 -15.36 -10.14 -27.91
C GLU A 224 -16.12 -11.28 -28.61
N ALA A 225 -16.20 -11.26 -29.94
CA ALA A 225 -16.82 -12.32 -30.73
C ALA A 225 -16.16 -13.70 -30.51
N CYS A 226 -14.85 -13.74 -30.21
CA CYS A 226 -14.15 -14.99 -29.91
C CYS A 226 -14.66 -15.69 -28.64
N ILE A 227 -15.14 -14.94 -27.64
CA ILE A 227 -15.73 -15.54 -26.41
C ILE A 227 -16.94 -16.39 -26.80
N TYR A 228 -17.90 -15.77 -27.50
CA TYR A 228 -19.12 -16.44 -27.94
C TYR A 228 -18.80 -17.58 -28.91
N TRP A 229 -17.91 -17.37 -29.88
CA TRP A 229 -17.54 -18.41 -30.85
C TRP A 229 -16.94 -19.64 -30.18
N THR A 230 -15.98 -19.45 -29.26
CA THR A 230 -15.30 -20.55 -28.56
C THR A 230 -16.26 -21.26 -27.61
N PHE A 231 -17.13 -20.51 -26.91
CA PHE A 231 -18.17 -21.11 -26.05
C PHE A 231 -19.17 -21.95 -26.85
N TYR A 232 -19.66 -21.45 -28.00
CA TYR A 232 -20.53 -22.23 -28.89
C TYR A 232 -19.80 -23.43 -29.53
N THR A 233 -18.49 -23.31 -29.81
CA THR A 233 -17.67 -24.42 -30.32
C THR A 233 -17.61 -25.55 -29.29
N ILE A 234 -17.35 -25.24 -28.02
CA ILE A 234 -17.36 -26.21 -26.92
C ILE A 234 -18.75 -26.86 -26.78
N LEU A 235 -19.77 -26.03 -26.53
CA LEU A 235 -21.13 -26.52 -26.24
C LEU A 235 -21.73 -27.33 -27.40
N LEU A 236 -21.47 -26.96 -28.67
CA LEU A 236 -21.93 -27.75 -29.82
C LEU A 236 -21.16 -29.07 -29.94
N THR A 237 -19.83 -29.05 -29.74
CA THR A 237 -19.02 -30.27 -29.81
C THR A 237 -19.45 -31.27 -28.74
N ASP A 238 -19.60 -30.82 -27.49
CA ASP A 238 -20.02 -31.65 -26.36
C ASP A 238 -21.41 -32.25 -26.60
N ILE A 239 -22.38 -31.44 -27.03
CA ILE A 239 -23.74 -31.92 -27.36
C ILE A 239 -23.71 -32.95 -28.50
N LEU A 240 -22.91 -32.73 -29.55
CA LEU A 240 -22.85 -33.66 -30.68
C LEU A 240 -22.12 -34.97 -30.33
N ILE A 241 -21.06 -34.93 -29.51
CA ILE A 241 -20.41 -36.14 -28.99
C ILE A 241 -21.39 -36.93 -28.12
N LEU A 242 -22.10 -36.27 -27.20
CA LEU A 242 -23.05 -36.90 -26.28
C LEU A 242 -24.32 -37.43 -26.96
N LEU A 243 -24.77 -36.82 -28.07
CA LEU A 243 -25.98 -37.25 -28.78
C LEU A 243 -25.74 -38.37 -29.81
N PHE A 244 -24.56 -38.43 -30.43
CA PHE A 244 -24.30 -39.38 -31.53
C PHE A 244 -23.42 -40.59 -31.13
N SER A 245 -22.66 -40.52 -30.04
CA SER A 245 -21.91 -41.71 -29.59
C SER A 245 -22.86 -42.83 -29.16
N SER A 246 -22.52 -44.06 -29.56
CA SER A 246 -23.18 -45.29 -29.09
C SER A 246 -22.55 -45.86 -27.81
N ASP A 247 -21.34 -45.44 -27.49
CA ASP A 247 -20.47 -46.11 -26.52
C ASP A 247 -19.89 -45.06 -25.55
N PHE A 248 -20.00 -45.35 -24.26
CA PHE A 248 -19.56 -44.46 -23.18
C PHE A 248 -18.82 -45.23 -22.10
N HIS A 249 -17.69 -44.69 -21.68
CA HIS A 249 -16.95 -45.21 -20.53
C HIS A 249 -17.70 -44.97 -19.22
N SER A 250 -17.53 -45.88 -18.25
CA SER A 250 -18.07 -45.67 -16.91
C SER A 250 -17.41 -44.45 -16.24
N PHE A 251 -18.19 -43.68 -15.47
CA PHE A 251 -17.71 -42.50 -14.73
C PHE A 251 -16.39 -42.73 -13.98
N LYS A 252 -16.23 -43.90 -13.35
CA LYS A 252 -14.98 -44.27 -12.65
C LYS A 252 -13.80 -44.37 -13.61
N TYR A 253 -13.97 -44.97 -14.78
CA TYR A 253 -12.92 -45.09 -15.80
C TYR A 253 -12.52 -43.70 -16.33
N THR A 254 -13.48 -42.81 -16.61
CA THR A 254 -13.21 -41.44 -17.06
C THR A 254 -12.28 -40.66 -16.12
N PHE A 255 -12.40 -40.85 -14.79
CA PHE A 255 -11.62 -40.09 -13.80
C PHE A 255 -10.46 -40.86 -13.13
N THR A 256 -10.37 -42.19 -13.28
CA THR A 256 -9.32 -43.00 -12.64
C THR A 256 -8.60 -43.98 -13.57
N HIS A 257 -8.82 -43.95 -14.88
CA HIS A 257 -8.02 -44.76 -15.81
C HIS A 257 -6.70 -44.06 -16.13
N PHE A 258 -5.60 -44.71 -15.77
CA PHE A 258 -4.23 -44.28 -16.01
C PHE A 258 -3.49 -45.42 -16.73
N ASP A 259 -2.83 -45.11 -17.84
CA ASP A 259 -1.95 -46.02 -18.58
C ASP A 259 -0.76 -45.25 -19.15
N ALA A 260 0.40 -45.42 -18.53
CA ALA A 260 1.67 -44.79 -18.94
C ALA A 260 2.56 -45.73 -19.76
N SER A 261 2.06 -46.89 -20.22
CA SER A 261 2.86 -47.94 -20.88
C SER A 261 3.58 -47.46 -22.14
N ARG A 262 3.03 -46.47 -22.85
CA ARG A 262 3.61 -45.85 -24.05
C ARG A 262 4.62 -44.73 -23.75
N SER A 263 4.68 -44.25 -22.51
CA SER A 263 5.44 -43.04 -22.14
C SER A 263 6.95 -43.25 -21.98
N GLY A 264 7.37 -44.45 -21.60
CA GLY A 264 8.75 -44.74 -21.18
C GLY A 264 9.15 -44.17 -19.79
N TRP A 265 8.24 -43.48 -19.09
CA TRP A 265 8.49 -42.86 -17.78
C TRP A 265 7.77 -43.60 -16.64
N PRO A 266 8.31 -43.58 -15.40
CA PRO A 266 7.58 -44.05 -14.22
C PRO A 266 6.30 -43.23 -13.98
N ASP A 267 5.23 -43.87 -13.53
CA ASP A 267 3.86 -43.32 -13.40
C ASP A 267 3.79 -41.85 -12.92
N PHE A 268 4.48 -41.51 -11.83
CA PHE A 268 4.51 -40.14 -11.30
C PHE A 268 5.18 -39.14 -12.27
N MET A 269 6.31 -39.51 -12.86
CA MET A 269 6.98 -38.69 -13.86
C MET A 269 6.17 -38.61 -15.15
N ALA A 270 5.44 -39.66 -15.51
CA ALA A 270 4.53 -39.65 -16.66
C ALA A 270 3.31 -38.73 -16.41
N PHE A 271 2.79 -38.66 -15.19
CA PHE A 271 1.79 -37.65 -14.80
C PHE A 271 2.34 -36.21 -14.87
N ILE A 272 3.55 -35.97 -14.34
CA ILE A 272 4.19 -34.64 -14.37
C ILE A 272 4.55 -34.22 -15.81
N ILE A 273 5.20 -35.08 -16.59
CA ILE A 273 5.64 -34.77 -17.96
C ILE A 273 4.45 -34.74 -18.93
N GLY A 274 3.42 -35.55 -18.69
CA GLY A 274 2.21 -35.61 -19.53
C GLY A 274 1.16 -34.55 -19.17
N GLY A 275 0.55 -34.70 -18.00
CA GLY A 275 -0.64 -33.93 -17.60
C GLY A 275 -0.39 -32.43 -17.40
N ILE A 276 0.77 -32.06 -16.84
CA ILE A 276 1.15 -30.65 -16.69
C ILE A 276 1.54 -30.06 -18.04
N GLN A 277 2.31 -30.77 -18.88
CA GLN A 277 2.72 -30.24 -20.20
C GLN A 277 1.54 -30.08 -21.17
N PHE A 278 0.63 -31.07 -21.22
CA PHE A 278 -0.65 -31.00 -21.95
C PHE A 278 -1.41 -29.71 -21.60
N SER A 279 -1.59 -29.46 -20.31
CA SER A 279 -2.33 -28.30 -19.82
C SER A 279 -1.58 -26.99 -20.06
N SER A 280 -0.28 -26.95 -19.78
CA SER A 280 0.56 -25.73 -19.83
C SER A 280 0.66 -25.11 -21.22
N MET A 281 0.53 -25.89 -22.30
CA MET A 281 0.40 -25.36 -23.67
C MET A 281 -0.84 -24.47 -23.83
N THR A 282 -1.95 -24.87 -23.21
CA THR A 282 -3.27 -24.24 -23.40
C THR A 282 -3.45 -23.04 -22.47
N TYR A 283 -2.84 -23.04 -21.28
CA TYR A 283 -2.84 -21.88 -20.37
C TYR A 283 -1.76 -20.84 -20.67
N ASN A 284 -0.97 -21.00 -21.72
CA ASN A 284 0.20 -20.15 -22.04
C ASN A 284 -0.15 -18.65 -22.27
N GLY A 285 -1.42 -18.34 -22.57
CA GLY A 285 -1.86 -17.03 -23.07
C GLY A 285 -2.06 -15.88 -22.07
N TYR A 286 -2.03 -16.06 -20.73
CA TYR A 286 -2.39 -14.95 -19.82
C TYR A 286 -1.33 -13.85 -19.70
N GLY A 287 -0.04 -14.21 -19.60
CA GLY A 287 1.06 -13.24 -19.44
C GLY A 287 1.17 -12.24 -20.59
N ALA A 288 0.79 -12.68 -21.80
CA ALA A 288 0.65 -11.87 -22.99
C ALA A 288 -0.26 -10.64 -22.80
N ILE A 289 -1.37 -10.78 -22.05
CA ILE A 289 -2.36 -9.72 -21.83
C ILE A 289 -1.72 -8.46 -21.25
N VAL A 290 -0.73 -8.61 -20.36
CA VAL A 290 -0.08 -7.49 -19.66
C VAL A 290 0.63 -6.53 -20.62
N SER A 291 1.12 -7.02 -21.77
CA SER A 291 1.72 -6.17 -22.80
C SER A 291 0.73 -5.21 -23.49
N MET A 292 -0.58 -5.46 -23.36
CA MET A 292 -1.64 -4.60 -23.91
C MET A 292 -2.00 -3.41 -23.01
N SER A 293 -1.40 -3.26 -21.82
CA SER A 293 -1.77 -2.24 -20.81
C SER A 293 -1.84 -0.78 -21.31
N GLU A 294 -1.26 -0.48 -22.48
CA GLU A 294 -1.28 0.84 -23.11
C GLU A 294 -2.48 1.05 -24.05
N GLU A 295 -2.91 0.02 -24.81
CA GLU A 295 -4.08 0.10 -25.71
C GLU A 295 -5.42 -0.11 -24.96
N VAL A 296 -5.41 -0.05 -23.64
CA VAL A 296 -6.52 -0.47 -22.75
C VAL A 296 -7.04 0.71 -21.92
N ARG A 297 -8.37 0.80 -21.78
CA ARG A 297 -9.01 1.76 -20.85
C ARG A 297 -8.86 1.30 -19.41
N ASN A 298 -8.54 2.22 -18.50
CA ASN A 298 -8.42 1.98 -17.05
C ASN A 298 -7.59 0.70 -16.71
N PRO A 299 -6.34 0.59 -17.22
CA PRO A 299 -5.60 -0.68 -17.23
C PRO A 299 -5.28 -1.23 -15.84
N GLU A 300 -5.20 -0.37 -14.82
CA GLU A 300 -5.13 -0.72 -13.38
C GLU A 300 -6.25 -1.67 -12.90
N ARG A 301 -7.39 -1.72 -13.60
CA ARG A 301 -8.51 -2.62 -13.31
C ARG A 301 -8.74 -3.61 -14.43
N THR A 302 -8.67 -3.14 -15.68
CA THR A 302 -8.98 -3.95 -16.86
C THR A 302 -7.96 -5.08 -17.09
N ILE A 303 -6.67 -4.87 -16.82
CA ILE A 303 -5.65 -5.92 -16.96
C ILE A 303 -5.82 -7.00 -15.87
N PRO A 304 -5.95 -6.68 -14.57
CA PRO A 304 -6.33 -7.64 -13.53
C PRO A 304 -7.64 -8.40 -13.81
N LYS A 305 -8.71 -7.71 -14.23
CA LYS A 305 -9.97 -8.34 -14.64
C LYS A 305 -9.73 -9.32 -15.80
N GLY A 306 -8.99 -8.91 -16.83
CA GLY A 306 -8.61 -9.74 -17.97
C GLY A 306 -7.85 -11.00 -17.57
N LEU A 307 -6.81 -10.86 -16.75
CA LEU A 307 -5.97 -11.92 -16.21
C LEU A 307 -6.76 -12.96 -15.39
N MET A 308 -7.73 -12.50 -14.60
CA MET A 308 -8.59 -13.38 -13.78
C MET A 308 -9.70 -14.05 -14.57
N TYR A 309 -10.53 -13.28 -15.29
CA TYR A 309 -11.70 -13.84 -15.96
C TYR A 309 -11.31 -14.77 -17.12
N SER A 310 -10.21 -14.50 -17.85
CA SER A 310 -9.75 -15.40 -18.92
C SER A 310 -9.30 -16.77 -18.41
N ILE A 311 -8.49 -16.84 -17.34
CA ILE A 311 -8.06 -18.12 -16.74
C ILE A 311 -9.24 -18.87 -16.14
N CYS A 312 -10.13 -18.19 -15.40
CA CYS A 312 -11.32 -18.82 -14.82
C CYS A 312 -12.22 -19.39 -15.93
N ALA A 313 -12.50 -18.60 -16.99
CA ALA A 313 -13.28 -19.05 -18.14
C ALA A 313 -12.63 -20.25 -18.85
N SER A 314 -11.32 -20.22 -19.11
CA SER A 314 -10.60 -21.36 -19.71
C SER A 314 -10.59 -22.59 -18.80
N THR A 315 -10.45 -22.42 -17.48
CA THR A 315 -10.46 -23.54 -16.53
C THR A 315 -11.82 -24.25 -16.53
N PHE A 316 -12.92 -23.51 -16.35
CA PHE A 316 -14.26 -24.08 -16.35
C PHE A 316 -14.66 -24.64 -17.72
N SER A 317 -14.41 -23.92 -18.81
CA SER A 317 -14.76 -24.39 -20.16
C SER A 317 -13.93 -25.60 -20.61
N GLY A 318 -12.67 -25.71 -20.16
CA GLY A 318 -11.86 -26.92 -20.35
C GLY A 318 -12.38 -28.13 -19.57
N VAL A 319 -12.81 -27.96 -18.32
CA VAL A 319 -13.47 -29.05 -17.57
C VAL A 319 -14.76 -29.49 -18.27
N ILE A 320 -15.54 -28.54 -18.82
CA ILE A 320 -16.75 -28.83 -19.59
C ILE A 320 -16.42 -29.63 -20.87
N PHE A 321 -15.44 -29.19 -21.66
CA PHE A 321 -15.05 -29.83 -22.93
C PHE A 321 -14.37 -31.21 -22.76
N ILE A 322 -13.55 -31.36 -21.72
CA ILE A 322 -12.74 -32.57 -21.52
C ILE A 322 -13.60 -33.75 -21.03
N ILE A 323 -14.64 -33.53 -20.22
CA ILE A 323 -15.43 -34.63 -19.64
C ILE A 323 -16.19 -35.46 -20.71
N PRO A 324 -16.93 -34.88 -21.67
CA PRO A 324 -17.56 -35.60 -22.77
C PRO A 324 -16.53 -36.30 -23.66
N LEU A 325 -15.45 -35.60 -24.01
CA LEU A 325 -14.37 -36.12 -24.85
C LEU A 325 -13.73 -37.39 -24.24
N LEU A 326 -13.31 -37.34 -22.97
CA LEU A 326 -12.73 -38.49 -22.26
C LEU A 326 -13.71 -39.65 -22.08
N SER A 327 -15.01 -39.37 -22.03
CA SER A 327 -16.05 -40.39 -21.85
C SER A 327 -16.32 -41.22 -23.12
N VAL A 328 -15.86 -40.77 -24.29
CA VAL A 328 -16.08 -41.40 -25.60
C VAL A 328 -14.78 -41.87 -26.29
N LEU A 329 -13.61 -41.63 -25.67
CA LEU A 329 -12.31 -42.02 -26.24
C LEU A 329 -12.25 -43.52 -26.63
N PRO A 330 -11.99 -43.86 -27.92
CA PRO A 330 -11.77 -45.23 -28.35
C PRO A 330 -10.37 -45.75 -27.94
N GLU A 331 -10.08 -47.01 -28.26
CA GLU A 331 -8.83 -47.69 -27.91
C GLU A 331 -7.58 -46.90 -28.36
N LEU A 332 -6.62 -46.78 -27.45
CA LEU A 332 -5.42 -45.93 -27.59
C LEU A 332 -4.58 -46.23 -28.84
N SER A 333 -4.59 -47.47 -29.34
CA SER A 333 -3.96 -47.84 -30.60
C SER A 333 -4.61 -47.17 -31.80
N ARG A 334 -5.94 -47.12 -31.88
CA ARG A 334 -6.65 -46.52 -33.03
C ARG A 334 -6.51 -45.00 -33.10
N LEU A 335 -6.14 -44.37 -31.98
CA LEU A 335 -5.93 -42.92 -31.89
C LEU A 335 -4.50 -42.48 -32.22
N LEU A 336 -3.53 -43.39 -32.22
CA LEU A 336 -2.10 -43.05 -32.32
C LEU A 336 -1.33 -43.89 -33.36
N ASP A 337 -1.76 -45.12 -33.64
CA ASP A 337 -1.04 -46.07 -34.49
C ASP A 337 -1.65 -46.17 -35.90
N ASP A 338 -2.98 -46.01 -36.03
CA ASP A 338 -3.70 -46.21 -37.31
C ASP A 338 -3.41 -45.11 -38.35
N ASN A 339 -3.29 -43.84 -37.93
CA ASN A 339 -3.05 -42.70 -38.83
C ASN A 339 -2.40 -41.51 -38.09
N PRO A 340 -1.06 -41.46 -37.97
CA PRO A 340 -0.35 -40.46 -37.15
C PRO A 340 -0.31 -39.04 -37.76
N ASP A 341 -0.65 -38.88 -39.05
CA ASP A 341 -0.72 -37.59 -39.75
C ASP A 341 -2.10 -36.90 -39.60
N ILE A 342 -3.02 -37.48 -38.81
CA ILE A 342 -4.35 -36.93 -38.48
C ILE A 342 -4.41 -36.66 -36.96
N PHE A 343 -4.97 -35.54 -36.53
CA PHE A 343 -5.08 -35.23 -35.09
C PHE A 343 -6.04 -36.21 -34.38
N PRO A 344 -5.70 -36.72 -33.19
CA PRO A 344 -6.55 -37.72 -32.50
C PRO A 344 -7.99 -37.27 -32.25
N ILE A 345 -8.24 -35.97 -32.08
CA ILE A 345 -9.60 -35.44 -31.91
C ILE A 345 -10.47 -35.60 -33.17
N ASP A 346 -9.87 -35.48 -34.37
CA ASP A 346 -10.59 -35.67 -35.64
C ASP A 346 -11.03 -37.14 -35.78
N ILE A 347 -10.17 -38.06 -35.35
CA ILE A 347 -10.47 -39.50 -35.29
C ILE A 347 -11.62 -39.76 -34.29
N VAL A 348 -11.60 -39.16 -33.11
CA VAL A 348 -12.70 -39.24 -32.13
C VAL A 348 -14.02 -38.72 -32.73
N LEU A 349 -14.01 -37.55 -33.38
CA LEU A 349 -15.22 -36.96 -33.97
C LEU A 349 -15.78 -37.79 -35.15
N LYS A 350 -14.91 -38.32 -36.02
CA LYS A 350 -15.27 -39.25 -37.12
C LYS A 350 -15.96 -40.51 -36.59
N LEU A 351 -15.41 -41.11 -35.52
CA LEU A 351 -15.93 -42.32 -34.90
C LEU A 351 -17.20 -42.09 -34.06
N SER A 352 -17.30 -40.96 -33.36
CA SER A 352 -18.44 -40.63 -32.50
C SER A 352 -19.68 -40.27 -33.32
N THR A 353 -19.53 -39.35 -34.29
CA THR A 353 -20.68 -38.84 -35.07
C THR A 353 -21.09 -39.75 -36.22
N LYS A 354 -20.16 -40.58 -36.71
CA LYS A 354 -20.32 -41.47 -37.88
C LYS A 354 -20.79 -40.74 -39.15
N SER A 355 -20.58 -39.42 -39.19
CA SER A 355 -21.07 -38.52 -40.23
C SER A 355 -20.00 -37.49 -40.59
N PHE A 356 -19.52 -37.55 -41.83
CA PHE A 356 -18.52 -36.62 -42.33
C PHE A 356 -18.99 -35.17 -42.24
N LEU A 357 -20.24 -34.87 -42.60
CA LEU A 357 -20.78 -33.51 -42.61
C LEU A 357 -20.86 -32.91 -41.19
N VAL A 358 -21.26 -33.71 -40.19
CA VAL A 358 -21.33 -33.25 -38.79
C VAL A 358 -19.91 -33.00 -38.25
N THR A 359 -18.98 -33.93 -38.51
CA THR A 359 -17.57 -33.78 -38.13
C THR A 359 -16.92 -32.55 -38.79
N PHE A 360 -17.20 -32.33 -40.08
CA PHE A 360 -16.69 -31.19 -40.85
C PHE A 360 -17.16 -29.84 -40.29
N VAL A 361 -18.42 -29.75 -39.85
CA VAL A 361 -18.94 -28.53 -39.20
C VAL A 361 -18.25 -28.26 -37.86
N ILE A 362 -18.03 -29.29 -37.03
CA ILE A 362 -17.31 -29.15 -35.75
C ILE A 362 -15.87 -28.70 -36.00
N ALA A 363 -15.15 -29.36 -36.91
CA ALA A 363 -13.77 -29.00 -37.24
C ALA A 363 -13.66 -27.57 -37.81
N MET A 364 -14.62 -27.10 -38.61
CA MET A 364 -14.67 -25.69 -39.06
C MET A 364 -14.87 -24.70 -37.90
N MET A 365 -15.62 -25.06 -36.86
CA MET A 365 -15.75 -24.21 -35.68
C MET A 365 -14.45 -24.14 -34.87
N ILE A 366 -13.73 -25.26 -34.74
CA ILE A 366 -12.37 -25.28 -34.15
C ILE A 366 -11.41 -24.42 -34.99
N VAL A 367 -11.43 -24.52 -36.33
CA VAL A 367 -10.65 -23.64 -37.23
C VAL A 367 -10.98 -22.16 -37.03
N GLY A 368 -12.25 -21.81 -36.80
CA GLY A 368 -12.64 -20.44 -36.44
C GLY A 368 -11.99 -19.95 -35.13
N ALA A 369 -11.93 -20.80 -34.10
CA ALA A 369 -11.25 -20.47 -32.85
C ALA A 369 -9.73 -20.30 -33.04
N ILE A 370 -9.10 -21.18 -33.84
CA ILE A 370 -7.67 -21.09 -34.22
C ILE A 370 -7.37 -19.75 -34.90
N PHE A 371 -8.26 -19.31 -35.79
CA PHE A 371 -8.12 -18.03 -36.49
C PHE A 371 -8.12 -16.84 -35.52
N PHE A 372 -9.05 -16.78 -34.56
CA PHE A 372 -9.05 -15.72 -33.54
C PHE A 372 -7.77 -15.77 -32.67
N ALA A 373 -7.35 -16.95 -32.21
CA ALA A 373 -6.11 -17.15 -31.47
C ALA A 373 -4.86 -16.66 -32.24
N THR A 374 -4.83 -16.92 -33.56
CA THR A 374 -3.74 -16.52 -34.47
C THR A 374 -3.70 -15.01 -34.68
N VAL A 375 -4.87 -14.35 -34.81
CA VAL A 375 -4.96 -12.89 -34.88
C VAL A 375 -4.51 -12.26 -33.56
N GLY A 376 -5.04 -12.73 -32.42
CA GLY A 376 -4.71 -12.23 -31.09
C GLY A 376 -3.23 -12.37 -30.75
N ALA A 377 -2.62 -13.53 -31.04
CA ALA A 377 -1.19 -13.75 -30.78
C ALA A 377 -0.30 -12.81 -31.61
N LEU A 378 -0.62 -12.58 -32.89
CA LEU A 378 0.13 -11.61 -33.71
C LEU A 378 0.00 -10.18 -33.15
N THR A 379 -1.19 -9.80 -32.66
CA THR A 379 -1.39 -8.53 -31.95
C THR A 379 -0.38 -8.44 -30.81
N THR A 380 -0.39 -9.39 -29.86
CA THR A 380 0.49 -9.38 -28.69
C THR A 380 1.98 -9.32 -29.04
N VAL A 381 2.43 -10.13 -30.01
CA VAL A 381 3.83 -10.13 -30.45
C VAL A 381 4.26 -8.73 -30.92
N SER A 382 3.44 -8.07 -31.73
CA SER A 382 3.77 -6.74 -32.26
C SER A 382 3.89 -5.68 -31.17
N ARG A 383 3.06 -5.73 -30.12
CA ARG A 383 3.11 -4.79 -28.97
C ARG A 383 4.31 -5.09 -28.06
N SER A 384 4.60 -6.36 -27.80
CA SER A 384 5.78 -6.78 -27.03
C SER A 384 7.10 -6.33 -27.68
N ILE A 385 7.22 -6.50 -29.00
CA ILE A 385 8.41 -6.07 -29.78
C ILE A 385 8.51 -4.54 -29.80
N TYR A 386 7.38 -3.83 -29.92
CA TYR A 386 7.34 -2.37 -29.89
C TYR A 386 7.80 -1.81 -28.54
N ALA A 387 7.22 -2.26 -27.43
CA ALA A 387 7.54 -1.78 -26.08
C ALA A 387 9.03 -1.99 -25.74
N PHE A 388 9.56 -3.19 -25.98
CA PHE A 388 10.98 -3.48 -25.74
C PHE A 388 11.91 -2.77 -26.73
N GLY A 389 11.44 -2.48 -27.95
CA GLY A 389 12.15 -1.67 -28.93
C GLY A 389 12.29 -0.20 -28.49
N ARG A 390 11.17 0.41 -28.07
CA ARG A 390 11.10 1.74 -27.44
C ARG A 390 12.00 1.81 -26.21
N ASP A 391 11.93 0.82 -25.32
CA ASP A 391 12.72 0.75 -24.09
C ASP A 391 14.20 0.33 -24.33
N HIS A 392 14.67 0.40 -25.58
CA HIS A 392 16.07 0.20 -26.02
C HIS A 392 16.63 -1.23 -25.80
N GLY A 393 15.77 -2.23 -25.59
CA GLY A 393 16.16 -3.63 -25.45
C GLY A 393 16.56 -4.32 -26.77
N LEU A 394 16.10 -3.79 -27.91
CA LEU A 394 16.39 -4.31 -29.26
C LEU A 394 17.49 -3.53 -30.00
N PRO A 395 18.36 -4.20 -30.79
CA PRO A 395 19.29 -3.53 -31.68
C PRO A 395 18.52 -2.77 -32.78
N TYR A 396 18.97 -1.55 -33.11
CA TYR A 396 18.27 -0.61 -34.00
C TYR A 396 16.88 -0.16 -33.48
N ASN A 397 16.75 0.04 -32.16
CA ASN A 397 15.61 0.66 -31.47
C ASN A 397 14.85 1.75 -32.26
N GLU A 398 15.55 2.71 -32.88
CA GLU A 398 14.99 3.79 -33.71
C GLU A 398 14.11 3.32 -34.90
N LEU A 399 14.23 2.06 -35.32
CA LEU A 399 13.38 1.47 -36.35
C LEU A 399 12.11 0.86 -35.76
N TRP A 400 12.21 0.23 -34.59
CA TRP A 400 11.14 -0.56 -33.96
C TRP A 400 10.17 0.29 -33.14
N GLN A 401 10.66 1.38 -32.54
CA GLN A 401 9.85 2.35 -31.78
C GLN A 401 8.96 3.26 -32.65
N LYS A 402 8.93 3.07 -33.98
CA LYS A 402 8.16 3.92 -34.89
C LYS A 402 6.72 3.42 -35.03
N VAL A 403 5.80 4.27 -34.59
CA VAL A 403 4.35 4.14 -34.77
C VAL A 403 3.95 4.89 -36.04
N ASP A 404 3.24 4.22 -36.95
CA ASP A 404 2.57 4.84 -38.10
C ASP A 404 1.10 5.07 -37.73
N THR A 405 0.53 6.22 -38.10
CA THR A 405 -0.93 6.43 -38.04
C THR A 405 -1.60 5.97 -39.34
N MET A 406 -2.57 5.07 -39.24
CA MET A 406 -3.38 4.61 -40.37
C MET A 406 -4.86 4.61 -39.98
N GLU A 407 -5.71 5.16 -40.86
CA GLU A 407 -7.16 5.23 -40.65
C GLU A 407 -7.55 5.75 -39.25
N GLU A 408 -7.01 6.92 -38.90
CA GLU A 408 -7.25 7.65 -37.63
C GLU A 408 -6.75 6.94 -36.35
N GLU A 409 -5.97 5.87 -36.48
CA GLU A 409 -5.47 5.04 -35.36
C GLU A 409 -3.95 4.81 -35.41
N THR A 410 -3.32 4.65 -34.24
CA THR A 410 -1.88 4.33 -34.08
C THR A 410 -1.56 2.86 -34.29
N VAL A 411 -0.49 2.53 -35.03
CA VAL A 411 -0.04 1.14 -35.28
C VAL A 411 1.49 0.98 -35.21
N PRO A 412 2.04 0.03 -34.41
CA PRO A 412 3.47 -0.30 -34.39
C PRO A 412 3.88 -1.20 -35.58
N LYS A 413 3.71 -0.67 -36.79
CA LYS A 413 3.85 -1.39 -38.07
C LYS A 413 5.21 -2.06 -38.27
N ASN A 414 6.31 -1.42 -37.88
CA ASN A 414 7.66 -1.99 -38.04
C ASN A 414 7.88 -3.21 -37.13
N ALA A 415 7.33 -3.17 -35.91
CA ALA A 415 7.35 -4.32 -34.99
C ALA A 415 6.50 -5.48 -35.50
N LEU A 416 5.32 -5.21 -36.08
CA LEU A 416 4.49 -6.22 -36.75
C LEU A 416 5.22 -6.86 -37.96
N ILE A 417 5.85 -6.05 -38.81
CA ILE A 417 6.62 -6.58 -39.96
C ILE A 417 7.80 -7.45 -39.50
N LEU A 418 8.49 -7.06 -38.42
CA LEU A 418 9.55 -7.88 -37.83
C LEU A 418 9.00 -9.22 -37.30
N ALA A 419 7.86 -9.21 -36.61
CA ALA A 419 7.17 -10.41 -36.15
C ALA A 419 6.86 -11.37 -37.30
N VAL A 420 6.26 -10.85 -38.38
CA VAL A 420 5.86 -11.61 -39.57
C VAL A 420 7.06 -12.22 -40.27
N ILE A 421 8.11 -11.44 -40.55
CA ILE A 421 9.33 -11.93 -41.22
C ILE A 421 9.99 -13.02 -40.38
N THR A 422 10.14 -12.80 -39.07
CA THR A 422 10.79 -13.77 -38.18
C THR A 422 9.96 -15.05 -38.05
N SER A 423 8.63 -14.94 -38.02
CA SER A 423 7.71 -16.10 -37.98
C SER A 423 7.76 -16.93 -39.25
N ILE A 424 7.86 -16.30 -40.43
CA ILE A 424 8.02 -17.01 -41.70
C ILE A 424 9.37 -17.75 -41.73
N VAL A 425 10.46 -17.09 -41.30
CA VAL A 425 11.79 -17.72 -41.20
C VAL A 425 11.79 -18.91 -40.24
N LEU A 426 11.21 -18.76 -39.04
CA LEU A 426 11.05 -19.86 -38.08
C LEU A 426 10.20 -21.01 -38.65
N GLY A 427 9.14 -20.69 -39.41
CA GLY A 427 8.34 -21.67 -40.14
C GLY A 427 9.16 -22.53 -41.10
N THR A 428 10.16 -21.96 -41.81
CA THR A 428 10.96 -22.73 -42.80
C THR A 428 11.72 -23.93 -42.21
N PHE A 429 12.03 -23.94 -40.91
CA PHE A 429 12.66 -25.10 -40.26
C PHE A 429 11.76 -26.35 -40.26
N SER A 430 10.43 -26.19 -40.34
CA SER A 430 9.48 -27.31 -40.42
C SER A 430 9.64 -28.14 -41.70
N LEU A 431 10.15 -27.54 -42.79
CA LEU A 431 10.48 -28.24 -44.05
C LEU A 431 11.66 -29.21 -43.88
N VAL A 432 12.48 -29.01 -42.84
CA VAL A 432 13.64 -29.86 -42.52
C VAL A 432 13.29 -30.90 -41.46
N SER A 433 12.43 -30.56 -40.50
CA SER A 433 11.95 -31.51 -39.48
C SER A 433 10.61 -31.10 -38.89
N THR A 434 9.63 -32.01 -38.89
CA THR A 434 8.37 -31.86 -38.16
C THR A 434 8.57 -31.78 -36.64
N SER A 435 9.67 -32.34 -36.12
CA SER A 435 10.02 -32.25 -34.69
C SER A 435 10.34 -30.82 -34.24
N ALA A 436 10.66 -29.90 -35.16
CA ALA A 436 10.88 -28.49 -34.85
C ALA A 436 9.63 -27.82 -34.25
N PHE A 437 8.43 -28.24 -34.67
CA PHE A 437 7.16 -27.73 -34.14
C PHE A 437 7.00 -28.01 -32.64
N ASN A 438 7.23 -29.26 -32.21
CA ASN A 438 7.18 -29.64 -30.80
C ASN A 438 8.25 -28.91 -29.96
N ALA A 439 9.41 -28.60 -30.56
CA ALA A 439 10.43 -27.79 -29.92
C ALA A 439 10.00 -26.31 -29.77
N PHE A 440 9.40 -25.70 -30.79
CA PHE A 440 8.85 -24.33 -30.71
C PHE A 440 7.72 -24.22 -29.67
N LEU A 441 6.80 -25.18 -29.66
CA LEU A 441 5.75 -25.31 -28.63
C LEU A 441 6.36 -25.34 -27.23
N GLY A 442 7.27 -26.28 -26.95
CA GLY A 442 7.93 -26.41 -25.65
C GLY A 442 8.72 -25.17 -25.24
N CYS A 443 9.47 -24.57 -26.16
CA CYS A 443 10.23 -23.35 -25.91
C CYS A 443 9.32 -22.13 -25.64
N SER A 444 8.15 -22.03 -26.29
CA SER A 444 7.20 -20.94 -26.02
C SER A 444 6.66 -21.01 -24.58
N VAL A 445 6.26 -22.20 -24.13
CA VAL A 445 5.79 -22.47 -22.76
C VAL A 445 6.89 -22.20 -21.73
N MET A 446 8.13 -22.64 -21.99
CA MET A 446 9.24 -22.39 -21.07
C MET A 446 9.57 -20.89 -20.98
N ALA A 447 9.65 -20.19 -22.12
CA ALA A 447 9.99 -18.77 -22.14
C ALA A 447 8.91 -17.91 -21.46
N MET A 448 7.63 -18.17 -21.73
CA MET A 448 6.52 -17.42 -21.14
C MET A 448 6.37 -17.69 -19.63
N ASN A 449 6.48 -18.94 -19.17
CA ASN A 449 6.43 -19.25 -17.74
C ASN A 449 7.64 -18.68 -16.97
N VAL A 450 8.82 -18.61 -17.61
CA VAL A 450 9.98 -17.89 -17.05
C VAL A 450 9.69 -16.39 -16.95
N ALA A 451 9.22 -15.75 -18.02
CA ALA A 451 8.91 -14.32 -18.02
C ALA A 451 7.84 -13.94 -16.97
N ASN A 452 6.78 -14.73 -16.85
CA ASN A 452 5.75 -14.56 -15.83
C ASN A 452 6.27 -14.81 -14.39
N GLY A 453 7.27 -15.68 -14.23
CA GLY A 453 7.81 -16.07 -12.93
C GLY A 453 8.88 -15.12 -12.37
N ILE A 454 9.69 -14.48 -13.22
CA ILE A 454 10.79 -13.59 -12.78
C ILE A 454 10.29 -12.44 -11.87
N PRO A 455 9.22 -11.67 -12.21
CA PRO A 455 8.71 -10.62 -11.34
C PRO A 455 8.32 -11.13 -9.95
N ILE A 456 7.61 -12.27 -9.91
CA ILE A 456 7.04 -12.86 -8.69
C ILE A 456 8.14 -13.26 -7.71
N LEU A 457 9.26 -13.81 -8.22
CA LEU A 457 10.41 -14.18 -7.40
C LEU A 457 11.02 -12.98 -6.65
N TYR A 458 11.05 -11.79 -7.27
CA TYR A 458 11.62 -10.59 -6.65
C TYR A 458 10.67 -9.86 -5.70
N ILE A 459 9.35 -10.09 -5.75
CA ILE A 459 8.40 -9.60 -4.74
C ILE A 459 8.86 -10.04 -3.33
N ASN A 460 9.29 -11.30 -3.20
CA ASN A 460 9.67 -11.87 -1.91
C ASN A 460 10.98 -11.26 -1.35
N GLU A 461 11.97 -10.97 -2.20
CA GLU A 461 13.15 -10.18 -1.78
C GLU A 461 12.75 -8.78 -1.30
N LEU A 462 11.83 -8.12 -2.00
CA LEU A 462 11.41 -6.75 -1.68
C LEU A 462 10.56 -6.70 -0.40
N LEU A 463 9.73 -7.72 -0.16
CA LEU A 463 9.03 -7.93 1.12
C LEU A 463 10.02 -8.17 2.26
N HIS A 464 10.95 -9.12 2.14
CA HIS A 464 12.00 -9.34 3.15
C HIS A 464 12.84 -8.08 3.39
N SER A 465 13.18 -7.32 2.34
CA SER A 465 13.93 -6.07 2.44
C SER A 465 13.15 -4.98 3.18
N LYS A 466 11.84 -4.83 2.92
CA LYS A 466 10.99 -3.83 3.60
C LYS A 466 10.60 -4.23 5.01
N ILE A 467 10.38 -5.52 5.26
CA ILE A 467 10.18 -6.03 6.62
C ILE A 467 11.47 -5.84 7.43
N SER A 468 12.63 -6.19 6.87
CA SER A 468 13.92 -5.95 7.54
C SER A 468 14.24 -4.46 7.72
N SER A 469 13.98 -3.60 6.73
CA SER A 469 14.21 -2.15 6.89
C SER A 469 13.27 -1.55 7.93
N LYS A 470 11.98 -1.93 7.92
CA LYS A 470 10.98 -1.41 8.86
C LYS A 470 11.17 -1.96 10.27
N LEU A 471 11.67 -3.20 10.43
CA LEU A 471 12.16 -3.72 11.70
C LEU A 471 13.40 -2.95 12.19
N ASN A 472 14.35 -2.62 11.31
CA ASN A 472 15.52 -1.82 11.65
C ASN A 472 15.17 -0.35 11.97
N GLU A 473 14.12 0.20 11.37
CA GLU A 473 13.56 1.53 11.72
C GLU A 473 12.82 1.49 13.07
N LEU A 474 12.02 0.45 13.32
CA LEU A 474 11.32 0.23 14.60
C LEU A 474 12.30 -0.01 15.77
N ASN A 475 13.41 -0.70 15.51
CA ASN A 475 14.50 -0.94 16.47
C ASN A 475 15.58 0.16 16.44
N GLY A 476 15.32 1.30 15.78
CA GLY A 476 16.35 2.14 15.14
C GLY A 476 16.84 3.40 15.87
N SER A 477 16.57 3.59 17.16
CA SER A 477 16.87 4.85 17.88
C SER A 477 18.19 4.91 18.67
N VAL A 478 19.16 4.02 18.39
CA VAL A 478 20.60 4.20 18.74
C VAL A 478 21.48 3.58 17.65
N PRO A 479 22.55 4.25 17.16
CA PRO A 479 23.45 3.67 16.16
C PRO A 479 24.36 2.59 16.77
N PHE A 480 23.98 1.31 16.62
CA PHE A 480 24.82 0.18 17.03
C PHE A 480 26.07 0.11 16.13
N LYS A 481 27.26 0.24 16.72
CA LYS A 481 28.52 0.36 15.98
C LYS A 481 29.17 -1.01 15.77
N ASP A 482 28.82 -1.65 14.66
CA ASP A 482 29.21 -3.04 14.36
C ASP A 482 30.75 -3.21 14.24
N PRO A 483 31.43 -4.09 15.01
CA PRO A 483 32.90 -4.12 15.10
C PRO A 483 33.66 -4.73 13.91
N THR A 484 32.98 -5.06 12.81
CA THR A 484 33.48 -5.95 11.75
C THR A 484 34.11 -5.24 10.54
N ASN A 485 33.85 -3.94 10.33
CA ASN A 485 34.19 -3.22 9.09
C ASN A 485 35.44 -2.30 9.13
N GLU A 486 36.29 -2.36 10.16
CA GLU A 486 37.50 -1.50 10.22
C GLU A 486 38.66 -1.92 9.27
N ASN A 487 38.57 -3.05 8.56
CA ASN A 487 39.67 -3.56 7.73
C ASN A 487 39.70 -3.12 6.25
N GLU A 488 38.58 -2.65 5.65
CA GLU A 488 38.58 -2.31 4.21
C GLU A 488 39.01 -0.87 3.88
N ILE A 489 38.94 0.06 4.84
CA ILE A 489 39.18 1.50 4.59
C ILE A 489 40.68 1.85 4.47
N ARG A 490 41.60 0.89 4.67
CA ARG A 490 43.07 1.13 4.60
C ARG A 490 43.79 0.61 3.35
N ILE A 491 43.09 -0.04 2.39
CA ILE A 491 43.73 -0.58 1.16
C ILE A 491 43.08 -0.04 -0.13
N ASN A 492 42.88 1.28 -0.21
CA ASN A 492 42.46 1.93 -1.45
C ASN A 492 43.31 3.15 -1.83
N ASN A 493 44.60 3.10 -1.51
CA ASN A 493 45.57 4.14 -1.87
C ASN A 493 46.87 3.55 -2.45
N LYS A 494 46.72 2.64 -3.44
CA LYS A 494 47.74 2.26 -4.46
C LYS A 494 47.20 1.22 -5.46
N LYS A 495 46.74 1.69 -6.63
CA LYS A 495 46.82 0.93 -7.89
C LYS A 495 47.20 1.85 -9.05
N THR A 496 48.49 1.91 -9.31
CA THR A 496 49.05 2.31 -10.61
C THR A 496 49.97 1.18 -11.08
N SER A 497 50.13 1.06 -12.40
CA SER A 497 50.98 0.10 -13.13
C SER A 497 50.68 -1.42 -13.05
N LEU A 498 50.22 -1.93 -14.19
CA LEU A 498 50.78 -3.07 -14.95
C LEU A 498 50.56 -4.55 -14.53
N ASN A 499 49.79 -5.20 -15.42
CA ASN A 499 50.10 -6.45 -16.13
C ASN A 499 49.83 -7.86 -15.53
N LYS A 500 48.91 -8.52 -16.25
CA LYS A 500 48.89 -9.93 -16.71
C LYS A 500 48.51 -11.07 -15.74
N SER A 501 47.67 -11.93 -16.31
CA SER A 501 47.23 -13.27 -15.94
C SER A 501 48.15 -14.34 -16.59
N PRO A 502 47.91 -15.68 -16.50
CA PRO A 502 46.75 -16.39 -15.92
C PRO A 502 47.09 -17.64 -15.06
N GLU A 503 46.07 -18.50 -14.90
CA GLU A 503 46.13 -19.95 -14.59
C GLU A 503 46.28 -20.42 -13.13
N SER A 504 46.05 -21.74 -12.95
CA SER A 504 45.22 -22.28 -11.86
C SER A 504 45.78 -23.61 -11.27
N PRO A 505 45.00 -24.55 -10.65
CA PRO A 505 45.19 -24.82 -9.22
C PRO A 505 45.67 -26.25 -8.87
N SER A 506 46.24 -26.45 -7.68
CA SER A 506 46.34 -27.79 -7.04
C SER A 506 46.46 -27.73 -5.51
N GLU A 507 46.07 -28.84 -4.90
CA GLU A 507 45.74 -29.09 -3.51
C GLU A 507 46.92 -29.17 -2.48
N CYS A 508 46.57 -28.86 -1.22
CA CYS A 508 46.80 -29.64 -0.01
C CYS A 508 48.21 -30.17 0.37
N THR A 509 48.72 -29.72 1.52
CA THR A 509 49.00 -30.61 2.69
C THR A 509 49.23 -29.83 3.99
N LEU A 510 49.09 -30.50 5.14
CA LEU A 510 49.31 -29.93 6.48
C LEU A 510 50.80 -29.83 6.84
N ASN A 511 51.13 -28.89 7.72
CA ASN A 511 51.88 -29.21 8.94
C ASN A 511 51.62 -28.19 10.06
N THR A 512 51.75 -28.62 11.31
CA THR A 512 51.40 -27.85 12.52
C THR A 512 52.62 -27.21 13.20
N LEU A 513 52.38 -26.24 14.08
CA LEU A 513 53.08 -26.07 15.37
C LEU A 513 52.43 -24.97 16.23
N ASP A 514 52.34 -25.18 17.54
CA ASP A 514 51.51 -24.39 18.47
C ASP A 514 52.17 -23.12 19.05
N LYS A 515 51.32 -22.20 19.51
CA LYS A 515 51.61 -21.27 20.62
C LYS A 515 50.38 -21.14 21.55
N PRO A 516 50.57 -20.93 22.86
CA PRO A 516 49.46 -20.93 23.82
C PRO A 516 48.60 -19.66 23.76
N PRO A 517 47.29 -19.75 24.07
CA PRO A 517 46.34 -18.65 23.95
C PRO A 517 46.35 -17.67 25.14
N THR A 518 45.62 -16.56 24.99
CA THR A 518 45.51 -15.48 25.99
C THR A 518 44.12 -15.41 26.64
N LYS A 519 44.01 -14.67 27.77
CA LYS A 519 42.86 -14.56 28.69
C LYS A 519 41.46 -14.35 28.07
N ARG A 520 41.32 -13.99 26.79
CA ARG A 520 40.02 -13.87 26.12
C ARG A 520 39.34 -15.23 25.96
N GLU A 521 40.11 -16.29 25.66
CA GLU A 521 39.59 -17.65 25.48
C GLU A 521 39.11 -18.32 26.78
N GLU A 522 39.58 -17.88 27.95
CA GLU A 522 39.07 -18.37 29.25
C GLU A 522 37.61 -17.96 29.50
N ARG A 523 37.13 -16.85 28.92
CA ARG A 523 35.71 -16.44 29.01
C ARG A 523 34.82 -17.29 28.09
N ASP A 524 35.24 -17.54 26.86
CA ASP A 524 34.46 -18.32 25.89
C ASP A 524 34.44 -19.82 26.20
N THR A 525 35.55 -20.36 26.72
CA THR A 525 35.56 -21.73 27.26
C THR A 525 34.66 -21.87 28.49
N LYS A 526 34.62 -20.87 29.39
CA LYS A 526 33.62 -20.84 30.49
C LYS A 526 32.18 -20.83 29.96
N LYS A 527 31.80 -19.90 29.07
CA LYS A 527 30.43 -19.86 28.46
C LYS A 527 30.06 -21.19 27.81
N ARG A 528 30.95 -21.77 26.99
CA ARG A 528 30.72 -23.10 26.37
C ARG A 528 30.66 -24.25 27.37
N SER A 529 31.41 -24.20 28.47
CA SER A 529 31.33 -25.22 29.52
C SER A 529 30.00 -25.17 30.29
N PHE A 530 29.48 -23.96 30.55
CA PHE A 530 28.20 -23.73 31.23
C PHE A 530 27.01 -24.17 30.36
N GLN A 531 26.96 -23.76 29.09
CA GLN A 531 25.93 -24.24 28.15
C GLN A 531 25.93 -25.78 28.01
N LYS A 532 27.11 -26.42 27.93
CA LYS A 532 27.22 -27.88 27.91
C LYS A 532 26.80 -28.54 29.24
N LYS A 533 26.79 -27.82 30.36
CA LYS A 533 26.29 -28.31 31.65
C LYS A 533 24.76 -28.22 31.70
N LEU A 534 24.15 -27.07 31.36
CA LEU A 534 22.69 -26.92 31.25
C LEU A 534 22.08 -27.98 30.32
N ILE A 535 22.57 -28.09 29.07
CA ILE A 535 22.06 -29.06 28.08
C ILE A 535 22.15 -30.51 28.57
N LYS A 536 23.06 -30.81 29.50
CA LYS A 536 23.22 -32.14 30.10
C LYS A 536 22.30 -32.35 31.31
N GLU A 537 22.05 -31.32 32.11
CA GLU A 537 21.16 -31.36 33.28
C GLU A 537 19.67 -31.32 32.88
N THR A 538 19.27 -30.49 31.91
CA THR A 538 17.91 -30.50 31.33
C THR A 538 17.56 -31.85 30.70
N LYS A 539 18.53 -32.49 30.02
CA LYS A 539 18.35 -33.85 29.46
C LYS A 539 18.34 -34.96 30.52
N LEU A 540 18.85 -34.71 31.72
CA LEU A 540 18.78 -35.66 32.82
C LEU A 540 17.42 -35.60 33.53
N ASN A 541 16.93 -34.39 33.82
CA ASN A 541 15.66 -34.19 34.53
C ASN A 541 14.43 -34.64 33.71
N ASN A 542 14.46 -34.46 32.39
CA ASN A 542 13.38 -34.94 31.50
C ASN A 542 13.37 -36.47 31.33
N ALA A 543 14.43 -37.18 31.73
CA ALA A 543 14.47 -38.65 31.68
C ALA A 543 13.84 -39.32 32.91
N SER A 544 13.82 -38.65 34.08
CA SER A 544 13.46 -39.24 35.37
C SER A 544 11.96 -39.26 35.70
N ASN A 545 11.15 -38.32 35.17
CA ASN A 545 9.72 -38.21 35.53
C ASN A 545 8.77 -39.11 34.71
N SER A 546 9.28 -39.98 33.84
CA SER A 546 8.46 -40.78 32.91
C SER A 546 8.04 -42.18 33.43
N LYS A 547 8.35 -42.53 34.69
CA LYS A 547 8.15 -43.89 35.23
C LYS A 547 7.61 -43.97 36.67
N GLN A 548 6.47 -43.32 36.96
CA GLN A 548 5.42 -43.90 37.84
C GLN A 548 4.17 -43.00 37.90
N LEU A 549 3.10 -43.40 37.22
CA LEU A 549 1.71 -43.18 37.66
C LEU A 549 0.80 -44.26 37.04
N ILE A 550 -0.26 -44.64 37.75
CA ILE A 550 -0.94 -45.93 37.54
C ILE A 550 -2.18 -45.80 36.64
N LYS A 551 -2.45 -46.85 35.87
CA LYS A 551 -3.61 -46.98 34.97
C LYS A 551 -4.94 -46.65 35.67
N VAL A 552 -5.62 -45.59 35.23
CA VAL A 552 -7.08 -45.45 35.37
C VAL A 552 -7.69 -45.40 33.96
N LYS A 553 -8.55 -46.37 33.63
CA LYS A 553 -9.29 -46.39 32.36
C LYS A 553 -10.45 -45.38 32.41
N VAL A 554 -10.24 -44.16 31.95
CA VAL A 554 -11.34 -43.28 31.55
C VAL A 554 -11.63 -43.52 30.06
N LYS A 555 -12.88 -43.83 29.71
CA LYS A 555 -13.30 -44.00 28.32
C LYS A 555 -13.22 -42.63 27.61
N LYS A 556 -12.44 -42.51 26.53
CA LYS A 556 -12.71 -41.47 25.54
C LYS A 556 -14.13 -41.72 24.99
N LYS A 557 -15.10 -40.88 25.34
CA LYS A 557 -16.23 -40.64 24.44
C LYS A 557 -15.64 -40.05 23.16
N ALA A 558 -16.19 -40.43 22.00
CA ALA A 558 -15.88 -39.71 20.78
C ALA A 558 -16.28 -38.22 20.94
N PRO A 559 -15.60 -37.29 20.25
CA PRO A 559 -16.21 -35.99 20.02
C PRO A 559 -17.57 -36.22 19.36
N LEU A 560 -18.60 -35.53 19.87
CA LEU A 560 -19.86 -35.44 19.14
C LEU A 560 -19.55 -34.72 17.83
N LYS A 561 -19.83 -35.35 16.69
CA LYS A 561 -19.87 -34.61 15.42
C LYS A 561 -20.89 -33.49 15.60
N ALA A 562 -20.55 -32.27 15.19
CA ALA A 562 -21.56 -31.26 14.99
C ALA A 562 -22.54 -31.80 13.93
N ASP A 563 -23.84 -31.72 14.20
CA ASP A 563 -24.84 -32.02 13.19
C ASP A 563 -24.73 -30.96 12.09
N GLY A 564 -24.67 -31.42 10.83
CA GLY A 564 -24.57 -30.56 9.64
C GLY A 564 -25.88 -29.84 9.29
N SER A 565 -26.60 -29.33 10.28
CA SER A 565 -27.75 -28.46 10.12
C SER A 565 -27.32 -27.00 10.15
N LYS A 566 -27.69 -26.25 9.12
CA LYS A 566 -27.37 -24.81 8.97
C LYS A 566 -28.06 -23.97 10.04
N TYR A 567 -27.42 -23.83 11.19
CA TYR A 567 -27.78 -22.81 12.17
C TYR A 567 -27.15 -21.48 11.76
N LYS A 568 -28.00 -20.45 11.64
CA LYS A 568 -27.53 -19.07 11.60
C LYS A 568 -26.99 -18.68 12.96
N LEU A 569 -25.81 -18.06 12.99
CA LEU A 569 -25.20 -17.53 14.21
C LEU A 569 -25.23 -15.99 14.20
N ASP A 570 -25.80 -15.44 15.27
CA ASP A 570 -25.75 -14.02 15.60
C ASP A 570 -24.47 -13.77 16.42
N ILE A 571 -23.39 -13.36 15.76
CA ILE A 571 -22.10 -13.07 16.40
C ILE A 571 -22.08 -11.60 16.86
N PRO A 572 -21.76 -11.28 18.14
CA PRO A 572 -21.58 -9.91 18.59
C PRO A 572 -20.40 -9.21 17.89
N THR A 573 -20.44 -7.88 17.78
CA THR A 573 -19.38 -7.08 17.11
C THR A 573 -17.96 -7.39 17.59
N PHE A 574 -17.82 -7.74 18.88
CA PHE A 574 -16.57 -8.16 19.52
C PHE A 574 -16.84 -9.26 20.53
N LEU A 575 -15.97 -10.27 20.59
CA LEU A 575 -16.07 -11.40 21.54
C LEU A 575 -14.71 -12.03 21.85
N SER A 576 -14.52 -12.52 23.07
CA SER A 576 -13.29 -13.26 23.43
C SER A 576 -13.27 -14.65 22.82
N VAL A 577 -12.08 -15.20 22.55
CA VAL A 577 -11.89 -16.57 22.02
C VAL A 577 -12.60 -17.62 22.91
N ALA A 578 -12.56 -17.47 24.24
CA ALA A 578 -13.30 -18.34 25.17
C ALA A 578 -14.83 -18.26 25.01
N ASN A 579 -15.38 -17.06 24.79
CA ASN A 579 -16.81 -16.87 24.52
C ASN A 579 -17.18 -17.40 23.12
N PHE A 580 -16.31 -17.21 22.12
CA PHE A 580 -16.50 -17.70 20.77
C PHE A 580 -16.48 -19.23 20.70
N ALA A 581 -15.54 -19.89 21.37
CA ALA A 581 -15.53 -21.34 21.58
C ALA A 581 -16.84 -21.84 22.21
N THR A 582 -17.37 -21.09 23.18
CA THR A 582 -18.66 -21.40 23.84
C THR A 582 -19.86 -21.25 22.88
N ILE A 583 -19.83 -20.25 21.99
CA ILE A 583 -20.85 -20.01 20.95
C ILE A 583 -20.81 -21.12 19.87
N LEU A 584 -19.61 -21.42 19.34
CA LEU A 584 -19.39 -22.51 18.38
C LEU A 584 -19.56 -23.92 18.99
N ARG A 585 -19.59 -24.02 20.33
CA ARG A 585 -19.59 -25.27 21.12
C ARG A 585 -18.34 -26.14 20.92
N VAL A 586 -17.23 -25.51 20.55
CA VAL A 586 -15.89 -26.10 20.37
C VAL A 586 -15.10 -25.98 21.70
N ARG A 587 -14.10 -26.84 21.94
CA ARG A 587 -13.22 -26.68 23.11
C ARG A 587 -12.20 -25.58 22.83
N VAL A 588 -11.95 -24.69 23.79
CA VAL A 588 -11.05 -23.53 23.58
C VAL A 588 -9.66 -23.90 23.01
N PRO A 589 -8.97 -24.98 23.44
CA PRO A 589 -7.71 -25.39 22.83
C PRO A 589 -7.83 -25.79 21.35
N ASP A 590 -8.92 -26.47 20.98
CA ASP A 590 -9.18 -26.91 19.59
C ASP A 590 -9.48 -25.71 18.66
N LEU A 591 -9.94 -24.60 19.24
CA LEU A 591 -10.13 -23.33 18.53
C LEU A 591 -8.82 -22.52 18.44
N LEU A 592 -7.97 -22.56 19.47
CA LEU A 592 -6.64 -21.94 19.44
C LEU A 592 -5.72 -22.62 18.42
N GLU A 593 -5.70 -23.95 18.37
CA GLU A 593 -4.95 -24.73 17.38
C GLU A 593 -5.37 -24.34 15.94
N LYS A 594 -6.69 -24.18 15.72
CA LYS A 594 -7.24 -23.75 14.42
C LYS A 594 -7.03 -22.26 14.10
N LEU A 595 -6.80 -21.41 15.11
CA LEU A 595 -6.41 -20.02 14.93
C LEU A 595 -4.94 -19.92 14.50
N ASP A 596 -4.06 -20.70 15.13
CA ASP A 596 -2.63 -20.82 14.78
C ASP A 596 -2.46 -21.35 13.33
N ASP A 597 -3.24 -22.39 12.94
CA ASP A 597 -3.36 -22.89 11.55
C ASP A 597 -3.77 -21.81 10.53
N LEU A 598 -4.52 -20.79 10.96
CA LEU A 598 -4.98 -19.67 10.13
C LEU A 598 -4.02 -18.47 10.14
N GLY A 599 -2.86 -18.60 10.79
CA GLY A 599 -1.81 -17.57 10.88
C GLY A 599 -1.96 -16.60 12.06
N PHE A 600 -2.88 -16.85 12.99
CA PHE A 600 -3.07 -16.01 14.18
C PHE A 600 -2.17 -16.44 15.35
N GLU A 601 -0.86 -16.28 15.16
CA GLU A 601 0.15 -16.64 16.16
C GLU A 601 -0.07 -15.97 17.53
N ASN A 602 0.30 -16.66 18.61
CA ASN A 602 0.31 -16.16 20.00
C ASN A 602 -1.06 -15.73 20.58
N ILE A 603 -2.19 -16.05 19.94
CA ILE A 603 -3.52 -15.80 20.51
C ILE A 603 -3.75 -16.59 21.81
N THR A 604 -4.48 -15.99 22.75
CA THR A 604 -4.88 -16.59 24.04
C THR A 604 -6.40 -16.63 24.21
N ASN A 605 -6.88 -17.41 25.18
CA ASN A 605 -8.31 -17.55 25.53
C ASN A 605 -9.05 -16.20 25.72
N GLU A 606 -8.34 -15.15 26.13
CA GLU A 606 -8.89 -13.84 26.49
C GLU A 606 -8.77 -12.79 25.38
N HIS A 607 -8.04 -13.09 24.31
CA HIS A 607 -7.95 -12.25 23.12
C HIS A 607 -9.36 -11.97 22.58
N ILE A 608 -9.62 -10.72 22.21
CA ILE A 608 -10.92 -10.31 21.64
C ILE A 608 -10.82 -10.32 20.13
N LEU A 609 -11.63 -11.15 19.49
CA LEU A 609 -11.86 -11.14 18.06
C LEU A 609 -12.91 -10.09 17.70
N ASP A 610 -12.72 -9.44 16.56
CA ASP A 610 -13.76 -8.70 15.85
C ASP A 610 -14.74 -9.65 15.13
N ALA A 611 -15.90 -9.14 14.73
CA ALA A 611 -16.92 -9.93 14.05
C ALA A 611 -16.54 -10.40 12.64
N GLU A 612 -15.57 -9.80 11.95
CA GLU A 612 -15.18 -10.21 10.60
C GLU A 612 -14.24 -11.42 10.65
N THR A 613 -13.23 -11.37 11.53
CA THR A 613 -12.37 -12.52 11.87
C THR A 613 -13.20 -13.66 12.47
N ALA A 614 -14.10 -13.36 13.41
CA ALA A 614 -14.99 -14.37 13.98
C ALA A 614 -15.97 -14.96 12.96
N GLU A 615 -16.42 -14.18 11.97
CA GLU A 615 -17.21 -14.72 10.86
C GLU A 615 -16.39 -15.67 9.97
N LEU A 616 -15.19 -15.26 9.54
CA LEU A 616 -14.32 -16.09 8.70
C LEU A 616 -14.04 -17.45 9.35
N ILE A 617 -13.78 -17.45 10.67
CA ILE A 617 -13.59 -18.70 11.44
C ILE A 617 -14.91 -19.48 11.58
N ALA A 618 -16.06 -18.81 11.81
CA ALA A 618 -17.35 -19.49 11.89
C ALA A 618 -17.75 -20.16 10.56
N GLN A 619 -17.45 -19.51 9.42
CA GLN A 619 -17.64 -20.07 8.08
C GLN A 619 -16.74 -21.29 7.84
N GLU A 620 -15.48 -21.28 8.29
CA GLU A 620 -14.56 -22.43 8.27
C GLU A 620 -15.05 -23.61 9.14
N TYR A 621 -15.75 -23.34 10.26
CA TYR A 621 -16.48 -24.36 11.02
C TYR A 621 -17.85 -24.74 10.42
N GLY A 622 -18.24 -24.16 9.28
CA GLY A 622 -19.46 -24.51 8.52
C GLY A 622 -20.74 -23.77 8.93
N PHE A 623 -20.63 -22.67 9.68
CA PHE A 623 -21.78 -21.86 10.10
C PHE A 623 -22.04 -20.66 9.17
N GLU A 624 -23.31 -20.33 8.96
CA GLU A 624 -23.71 -19.09 8.29
C GLU A 624 -23.90 -17.98 9.33
N VAL A 625 -23.17 -16.86 9.20
CA VAL A 625 -23.30 -15.71 10.09
C VAL A 625 -24.31 -14.72 9.51
N ASN A 626 -25.16 -14.15 10.37
CA ASN A 626 -26.23 -13.26 9.93
C ASN A 626 -25.92 -11.79 10.22
N ARG A 627 -25.06 -11.16 9.40
CA ARG A 627 -24.90 -9.70 9.44
C ARG A 627 -26.18 -9.00 9.00
N ASP A 628 -26.82 -8.27 9.92
CA ASP A 628 -27.96 -7.39 9.61
C ASP A 628 -27.50 -6.02 9.07
N ASP A 629 -26.45 -6.04 8.23
CA ASP A 629 -25.86 -4.85 7.60
C ASP A 629 -26.62 -4.47 6.33
N ASN A 630 -27.89 -4.10 6.55
CA ASN A 630 -28.59 -3.23 5.61
C ASN A 630 -27.74 -1.97 5.38
N LEU A 631 -27.17 -1.82 4.17
CA LEU A 631 -26.42 -0.64 3.74
C LEU A 631 -27.24 0.63 3.99
N GLY A 632 -26.94 1.29 5.12
CA GLY A 632 -27.72 2.42 5.60
C GLY A 632 -27.63 3.59 4.63
N ALA A 633 -28.70 4.39 4.56
CA ALA A 633 -28.73 5.57 3.72
C ALA A 633 -27.49 6.46 3.95
N ASP A 634 -26.84 6.87 2.86
CA ASP A 634 -25.71 7.80 2.84
C ASP A 634 -25.85 8.77 1.66
N LEU A 635 -25.02 9.81 1.63
CA LEU A 635 -24.94 10.81 0.57
C LEU A 635 -23.62 10.66 -0.19
N PHE A 636 -23.73 10.52 -1.50
CA PHE A 636 -22.60 10.44 -2.43
C PHE A 636 -22.54 11.71 -3.31
N PRO A 637 -21.36 12.09 -3.83
CA PRO A 637 -21.24 13.19 -4.80
C PRO A 637 -22.09 12.91 -6.05
N ALA A 638 -22.65 13.95 -6.66
CA ALA A 638 -23.34 13.81 -7.95
C ALA A 638 -22.32 13.76 -9.10
N GLU A 639 -22.49 12.80 -10.00
CA GLU A 639 -21.75 12.72 -11.27
C GLU A 639 -21.92 14.00 -12.10
N LEU A 640 -20.96 14.28 -12.97
CA LEU A 640 -21.09 15.36 -13.95
C LEU A 640 -22.05 14.90 -15.08
N PRO A 641 -22.97 15.77 -15.56
CA PRO A 641 -23.83 15.41 -16.68
C PRO A 641 -23.00 15.12 -17.94
N THR A 642 -23.29 14.01 -18.62
CA THR A 642 -22.67 13.63 -19.91
C THR A 642 -22.93 14.63 -21.03
N ASP A 643 -23.98 15.46 -20.92
CA ASP A 643 -24.23 16.59 -21.83
C ASP A 643 -23.27 17.78 -21.54
N PRO A 644 -22.27 18.07 -22.38
CA PRO A 644 -21.38 19.21 -22.16
C PRO A 644 -22.11 20.56 -22.24
N SER A 645 -23.29 20.61 -22.85
CA SER A 645 -24.17 21.79 -22.92
C SER A 645 -24.77 22.20 -21.56
N LYS A 646 -24.78 21.31 -20.57
CA LYS A 646 -25.21 21.59 -19.18
C LYS A 646 -24.07 22.10 -18.30
N LEU A 647 -22.83 22.04 -18.79
CA LEU A 647 -21.66 22.53 -18.06
C LEU A 647 -21.46 24.04 -18.30
N SER A 648 -21.21 24.76 -17.21
CA SER A 648 -20.93 26.19 -17.20
C SER A 648 -19.48 26.45 -16.74
N PRO A 649 -18.77 27.46 -17.28
CA PRO A 649 -17.43 27.79 -16.83
C PRO A 649 -17.47 28.35 -15.40
N ARG A 650 -16.51 27.96 -14.56
CA ARG A 650 -16.32 28.48 -13.19
C ARG A 650 -15.00 29.23 -13.04
N SER A 651 -14.90 30.01 -11.96
CA SER A 651 -13.64 30.62 -11.55
C SER A 651 -12.65 29.57 -11.03
N PRO A 652 -11.34 29.74 -11.25
CA PRO A 652 -10.33 28.94 -10.56
C PRO A 652 -10.29 29.27 -9.07
N VAL A 653 -10.03 28.25 -8.26
CA VAL A 653 -9.63 28.37 -6.86
C VAL A 653 -8.13 28.12 -6.78
N VAL A 654 -7.39 29.05 -6.17
CA VAL A 654 -5.92 29.11 -6.26
C VAL A 654 -5.31 29.24 -4.87
N THR A 655 -4.50 28.26 -4.44
CA THR A 655 -3.80 28.33 -3.14
C THR A 655 -2.45 29.03 -3.31
N ILE A 656 -2.07 29.90 -2.36
CA ILE A 656 -0.71 30.44 -2.28
C ILE A 656 0.09 29.71 -1.20
N MET A 657 1.24 29.16 -1.59
CA MET A 657 2.16 28.38 -0.74
C MET A 657 3.61 28.89 -0.79
N GLY A 658 4.46 28.36 0.08
CA GLY A 658 5.87 28.75 0.23
C GLY A 658 6.25 29.07 1.68
N HIS A 659 7.53 29.34 1.91
CA HIS A 659 8.13 29.61 3.23
C HIS A 659 7.50 30.82 3.95
N VAL A 660 7.80 30.95 5.25
CA VAL A 660 7.63 32.20 6.01
C VAL A 660 8.43 33.34 5.34
N ASP A 661 7.97 34.58 5.46
CA ASP A 661 8.58 35.82 4.93
C ASP A 661 8.90 35.89 3.43
N HIS A 662 8.50 34.89 2.64
CA HIS A 662 8.50 34.95 1.17
C HIS A 662 7.41 35.89 0.59
N GLY A 663 6.55 36.47 1.44
CA GLY A 663 5.61 37.53 1.04
C GLY A 663 4.27 37.06 0.45
N LYS A 664 3.81 35.83 0.76
CA LYS A 664 2.50 35.29 0.34
C LYS A 664 1.34 36.27 0.60
N THR A 665 1.16 36.66 1.85
CA THR A 665 0.12 37.59 2.30
C THR A 665 0.30 38.99 1.68
N THR A 666 1.52 39.37 1.28
CA THR A 666 1.83 40.63 0.58
C THR A 666 1.34 40.63 -0.87
N ILE A 667 1.53 39.50 -1.59
CA ILE A 667 0.96 39.28 -2.93
C ILE A 667 -0.57 39.42 -2.87
N LEU A 668 -1.17 38.86 -1.82
CA LEU A 668 -2.62 38.91 -1.62
C LEU A 668 -3.12 40.28 -1.19
N ASP A 669 -2.40 41.03 -0.35
CA ASP A 669 -2.72 42.41 -0.02
C ASP A 669 -2.63 43.35 -1.25
N TYR A 670 -1.65 43.14 -2.14
CA TYR A 670 -1.59 43.83 -3.44
C TYR A 670 -2.84 43.52 -4.30
N LEU A 671 -3.18 42.24 -4.48
CA LEU A 671 -4.33 41.81 -5.28
C LEU A 671 -5.68 42.26 -4.69
N ARG A 672 -5.83 42.22 -3.36
CA ARG A 672 -7.04 42.67 -2.62
C ARG A 672 -7.14 44.20 -2.51
N LYS A 673 -6.03 44.94 -2.74
CA LYS A 673 -5.88 46.37 -2.40
C LYS A 673 -6.16 46.66 -0.92
N SER A 674 -5.77 45.72 -0.05
CA SER A 674 -5.93 45.76 1.41
C SER A 674 -4.57 45.79 2.11
N SER A 675 -4.55 45.96 3.43
CA SER A 675 -3.34 45.77 4.25
C SER A 675 -3.64 44.91 5.48
N ILE A 676 -3.97 43.63 5.26
CA ILE A 676 -4.31 42.67 6.30
C ILE A 676 -3.07 42.30 7.14
N VAL A 677 -1.87 42.26 6.53
CA VAL A 677 -0.59 41.97 7.24
C VAL A 677 -0.35 42.88 8.46
N LYS A 678 -0.88 44.11 8.44
CA LYS A 678 -0.77 45.07 9.56
C LYS A 678 -1.76 44.84 10.71
N GLY A 679 -2.76 43.99 10.51
CA GLY A 679 -3.78 43.65 11.50
C GLY A 679 -3.63 42.25 12.11
N GLU A 680 -2.84 41.36 11.50
CA GLU A 680 -2.60 40.01 12.01
C GLU A 680 -1.64 40.03 13.21
N PHE A 681 -1.94 39.25 14.26
CA PHE A 681 -1.07 39.16 15.44
C PHE A 681 0.27 38.53 15.07
N GLY A 682 1.36 39.19 15.46
CA GLY A 682 2.72 38.80 15.07
C GLY A 682 3.08 39.11 13.60
N GLY A 683 2.17 39.73 12.83
CA GLY A 683 2.38 39.98 11.39
C GLY A 683 2.33 38.71 10.53
N ILE A 684 1.79 37.61 11.07
CA ILE A 684 1.73 36.30 10.41
C ILE A 684 0.30 35.79 10.26
N THR A 685 0.00 35.27 9.08
CA THR A 685 -1.22 34.53 8.78
C THR A 685 -1.17 33.18 9.50
N GLN A 686 -2.21 32.85 10.29
CA GLN A 686 -2.25 31.67 11.18
C GLN A 686 -3.52 30.79 11.00
N HIS A 687 -4.40 31.13 10.06
CA HIS A 687 -5.58 30.35 9.67
C HIS A 687 -5.76 30.40 8.14
N ILE A 688 -6.55 29.49 7.56
CA ILE A 688 -6.83 29.52 6.12
C ILE A 688 -7.83 30.64 5.80
N GLY A 689 -7.39 31.62 5.01
CA GLY A 689 -8.23 32.73 4.53
C GLY A 689 -8.72 32.49 3.10
N ALA A 690 -9.99 32.77 2.81
CA ALA A 690 -10.58 32.60 1.47
C ALA A 690 -11.35 33.84 1.02
N PHE A 691 -11.10 34.31 -0.20
CA PHE A 691 -11.67 35.55 -0.75
C PHE A 691 -11.61 35.57 -2.28
N VAL A 692 -12.50 36.34 -2.91
CA VAL A 692 -12.64 36.47 -4.36
C VAL A 692 -12.03 37.79 -4.83
N VAL A 693 -10.93 37.70 -5.59
CA VAL A 693 -10.35 38.86 -6.29
C VAL A 693 -11.01 38.97 -7.66
N GLN A 694 -11.52 40.17 -8.00
CA GLN A 694 -11.78 40.50 -9.40
C GLN A 694 -10.51 41.10 -10.00
N THR A 695 -9.94 40.37 -10.96
CA THR A 695 -8.68 40.69 -11.63
C THR A 695 -8.74 42.05 -12.35
N PRO A 696 -7.75 42.94 -12.16
CA PRO A 696 -7.82 44.30 -12.71
C PRO A 696 -7.68 44.39 -14.23
N VAL A 697 -6.99 43.46 -14.89
CA VAL A 697 -6.83 43.47 -16.36
C VAL A 697 -7.92 42.62 -17.02
N SER A 698 -7.99 41.33 -16.68
CA SER A 698 -8.90 40.40 -17.36
C SER A 698 -10.36 40.45 -16.87
N LYS A 699 -10.63 41.12 -15.74
CA LYS A 699 -11.96 41.25 -15.08
C LYS A 699 -12.63 39.93 -14.69
N LYS A 700 -11.96 38.79 -14.87
CA LYS A 700 -12.35 37.48 -14.33
C LYS A 700 -12.31 37.50 -12.80
N LYS A 701 -13.07 36.62 -12.18
CA LYS A 701 -12.98 36.34 -10.75
C LYS A 701 -12.04 35.17 -10.51
N ILE A 702 -11.17 35.28 -9.52
CA ILE A 702 -10.30 34.21 -9.02
C ILE A 702 -10.52 34.13 -7.51
N THR A 703 -10.73 32.92 -6.99
CA THR A 703 -10.82 32.70 -5.54
C THR A 703 -9.46 32.30 -5.03
N PHE A 704 -8.90 33.05 -4.10
CA PHE A 704 -7.59 32.74 -3.52
C PHE A 704 -7.76 32.12 -2.13
N LEU A 705 -6.96 31.09 -1.84
CA LEU A 705 -6.75 30.55 -0.50
C LEU A 705 -5.36 30.97 0.00
N ASP A 706 -5.34 31.68 1.12
CA ASP A 706 -4.12 32.05 1.86
C ASP A 706 -3.78 30.92 2.83
N THR A 707 -2.55 30.40 2.80
CA THR A 707 -2.11 29.33 3.72
C THR A 707 -0.89 29.72 4.55
N PRO A 708 -0.88 29.41 5.86
CA PRO A 708 0.25 29.70 6.73
C PRO A 708 1.53 28.95 6.34
N GLY A 709 2.66 29.67 6.36
CA GLY A 709 3.96 29.14 5.93
C GLY A 709 4.67 28.26 6.95
N HIS A 710 4.46 28.49 8.25
CA HIS A 710 5.21 27.80 9.31
C HIS A 710 4.90 26.30 9.33
N ALA A 711 5.96 25.49 9.48
CA ALA A 711 5.92 24.04 9.68
C ALA A 711 4.72 23.53 10.51
N ALA A 712 4.40 24.17 11.65
CA ALA A 712 3.26 23.89 12.53
C ALA A 712 1.90 23.66 11.83
N PHE A 713 1.67 24.33 10.70
CA PHE A 713 0.40 24.30 9.96
C PHE A 713 0.43 23.38 8.72
N LEU A 714 1.19 22.27 8.79
CA LEU A 714 1.42 21.38 7.64
C LEU A 714 0.11 20.83 7.05
N LYS A 715 -0.82 20.38 7.90
CA LYS A 715 -2.18 19.97 7.48
C LYS A 715 -3.00 21.08 6.81
N MET A 716 -2.80 22.36 7.15
CA MET A 716 -3.49 23.46 6.46
C MET A 716 -2.97 23.63 5.03
N ARG A 717 -1.67 23.39 4.79
CA ARG A 717 -1.10 23.39 3.42
C ARG A 717 -1.63 22.20 2.62
N GLU A 718 -1.70 21.02 3.23
CA GLU A 718 -2.30 19.82 2.63
C GLU A 718 -3.78 20.03 2.27
N ARG A 719 -4.59 20.54 3.20
CA ARG A 719 -5.99 20.94 2.98
C ARG A 719 -6.11 21.97 1.85
N GLY A 720 -5.18 22.94 1.80
CA GLY A 720 -5.09 23.92 0.72
C GLY A 720 -4.86 23.28 -0.66
N ALA A 721 -3.87 22.39 -0.77
CA ALA A 721 -3.56 21.70 -2.03
C ALA A 721 -4.78 20.93 -2.57
N ASN A 722 -5.36 20.04 -1.75
CA ASN A 722 -6.43 19.12 -2.13
C ASN A 722 -7.75 19.81 -2.52
N ILE A 723 -7.89 21.11 -2.26
CA ILE A 723 -9.11 21.88 -2.51
C ILE A 723 -9.01 22.76 -3.79
N THR A 724 -7.81 23.00 -4.33
CA THR A 724 -7.58 24.02 -5.37
C THR A 724 -7.19 23.50 -6.74
N ASP A 725 -7.51 24.29 -7.77
CA ASP A 725 -7.26 23.98 -9.18
C ASP A 725 -5.84 24.34 -9.63
N ILE A 726 -5.19 25.29 -8.93
CA ILE A 726 -3.84 25.80 -9.23
C ILE A 726 -3.15 26.16 -7.89
N ILE A 727 -1.83 25.93 -7.77
CA ILE A 727 -1.02 26.36 -6.63
C ILE A 727 0.04 27.38 -7.06
N ILE A 728 0.09 28.54 -6.41
CA ILE A 728 1.17 29.51 -6.56
C ILE A 728 2.26 29.21 -5.52
N LEU A 729 3.44 28.82 -5.97
CA LEU A 729 4.61 28.58 -5.14
C LEU A 729 5.46 29.84 -5.06
N VAL A 730 5.44 30.52 -3.90
CA VAL A 730 6.15 31.78 -3.68
C VAL A 730 7.54 31.51 -3.12
N VAL A 731 8.57 31.89 -3.87
CA VAL A 731 9.98 31.75 -3.48
C VAL A 731 10.65 33.12 -3.51
N ALA A 732 11.32 33.52 -2.43
CA ALA A 732 12.01 34.80 -2.41
C ALA A 732 13.38 34.71 -3.10
N ALA A 733 13.67 35.66 -3.99
CA ALA A 733 14.88 35.67 -4.82
C ALA A 733 16.20 35.89 -4.03
N GLU A 734 16.12 36.31 -2.76
CA GLU A 734 17.26 36.37 -1.83
C GLU A 734 17.46 35.05 -1.05
N ASP A 735 16.38 34.30 -0.82
CA ASP A 735 16.33 33.16 0.10
C ASP A 735 16.51 31.81 -0.60
N SER A 736 16.06 31.72 -1.85
CA SER A 736 15.88 30.48 -2.62
C SER A 736 15.00 29.44 -1.91
N VAL A 737 15.10 28.18 -2.35
CA VAL A 737 14.31 27.05 -1.87
C VAL A 737 14.66 26.71 -0.41
N LYS A 738 13.65 26.72 0.47
CA LYS A 738 13.75 26.36 1.90
C LYS A 738 12.95 25.08 2.20
N PRO A 739 13.12 24.40 3.36
CA PRO A 739 12.37 23.16 3.69
C PRO A 739 10.84 23.26 3.55
N GLN A 740 10.22 24.36 4.00
CA GLN A 740 8.77 24.59 3.84
C GLN A 740 8.34 24.81 2.37
N THR A 741 9.29 25.14 1.49
CA THR A 741 9.07 25.17 0.03
C THR A 741 9.07 23.75 -0.52
N LEU A 742 9.98 22.88 -0.06
CA LEU A 742 10.00 21.46 -0.41
C LEU A 742 8.73 20.73 0.07
N GLU A 743 8.24 21.04 1.28
CA GLU A 743 6.93 20.58 1.75
C GLU A 743 5.80 21.00 0.80
N ALA A 744 5.73 22.27 0.41
CA ALA A 744 4.71 22.77 -0.52
C ALA A 744 4.78 22.07 -1.90
N ILE A 745 5.99 21.84 -2.42
CA ILE A 745 6.21 21.07 -3.66
C ILE A 745 5.70 19.63 -3.49
N LYS A 746 5.96 18.99 -2.34
CA LYS A 746 5.46 17.64 -2.04
C LYS A 746 3.93 17.58 -1.97
N HIS A 747 3.28 18.53 -1.32
CA HIS A 747 1.81 18.59 -1.24
C HIS A 747 1.18 18.87 -2.62
N ALA A 748 1.71 19.82 -3.39
CA ALA A 748 1.22 20.12 -4.74
C ALA A 748 1.29 18.90 -5.67
N LYS A 749 2.42 18.19 -5.67
CA LYS A 749 2.61 16.95 -6.43
C LYS A 749 1.72 15.80 -5.95
N ALA A 750 1.55 15.64 -4.64
CA ALA A 750 0.67 14.61 -4.08
C ALA A 750 -0.82 14.85 -4.39
N ALA A 751 -1.22 16.11 -4.55
CA ALA A 751 -2.59 16.48 -4.96
C ALA A 751 -2.80 16.49 -6.48
N GLY A 752 -1.75 16.32 -7.30
CA GLY A 752 -1.82 16.40 -8.76
C GLY A 752 -2.10 17.80 -9.32
N VAL A 753 -1.92 18.86 -8.53
CA VAL A 753 -2.35 20.23 -8.88
C VAL A 753 -1.23 21.00 -9.59
N PRO A 754 -1.50 21.66 -10.74
CA PRO A 754 -0.50 22.43 -11.47
C PRO A 754 0.04 23.62 -10.65
N ILE A 755 1.34 23.86 -10.82
CA ILE A 755 2.10 24.86 -10.06
C ILE A 755 2.38 26.09 -10.94
N VAL A 756 2.33 27.28 -10.35
CA VAL A 756 2.89 28.52 -10.91
C VAL A 756 3.95 29.02 -9.94
N VAL A 757 5.19 29.23 -10.40
CA VAL A 757 6.25 29.76 -9.55
C VAL A 757 6.20 31.29 -9.56
N ALA A 758 6.16 31.89 -8.37
CA ALA A 758 6.25 33.34 -8.18
C ALA A 758 7.55 33.68 -7.45
N LEU A 759 8.58 34.10 -8.21
CA LEU A 759 9.85 34.56 -7.67
C LEU A 759 9.69 35.99 -7.14
N ASN A 760 9.58 36.15 -5.83
CA ASN A 760 9.25 37.41 -5.17
C ASN A 760 10.50 38.14 -4.63
N LYS A 761 10.34 39.41 -4.26
CA LYS A 761 11.39 40.32 -3.78
C LYS A 761 12.46 40.68 -4.84
N CYS A 762 12.14 40.61 -6.13
CA CYS A 762 13.04 41.02 -7.21
C CYS A 762 13.37 42.55 -7.23
N ASP A 763 12.83 43.34 -6.30
CA ASP A 763 13.19 44.75 -6.05
C ASP A 763 14.44 44.95 -5.17
N LYS A 764 15.05 43.87 -4.65
CA LYS A 764 16.28 43.92 -3.84
C LYS A 764 17.55 43.75 -4.67
N GLU A 765 18.61 44.48 -4.31
CA GLU A 765 19.95 44.34 -4.92
C GLU A 765 20.58 42.94 -4.68
N GLU A 766 20.18 42.26 -3.61
CA GLU A 766 20.63 40.89 -3.26
C GLU A 766 19.83 39.78 -3.97
N ALA A 767 18.83 40.12 -4.79
CA ALA A 767 17.98 39.15 -5.47
C ALA A 767 18.70 38.43 -6.63
N ASN A 768 18.75 37.10 -6.57
CA ASN A 768 19.31 36.25 -7.63
C ASN A 768 18.24 35.25 -8.13
N PRO A 769 17.35 35.67 -9.05
CA PRO A 769 16.26 34.82 -9.52
C PRO A 769 16.76 33.57 -10.26
N ASP A 770 17.82 33.69 -11.06
CA ASP A 770 18.33 32.59 -11.89
C ASP A 770 18.90 31.43 -11.04
N LYS A 771 19.49 31.75 -9.88
CA LYS A 771 19.83 30.73 -8.88
C LYS A 771 18.59 29.99 -8.38
N VAL A 772 17.48 30.69 -8.09
CA VAL A 772 16.26 30.06 -7.60
C VAL A 772 15.63 29.14 -8.65
N VAL A 773 15.73 29.49 -9.93
CA VAL A 773 15.31 28.62 -11.05
C VAL A 773 16.13 27.32 -11.08
N ALA A 774 17.46 27.41 -10.92
CA ALA A 774 18.32 26.24 -10.84
C ALA A 774 18.06 25.38 -9.58
N ASP A 775 17.87 26.01 -8.42
CA ASP A 775 17.56 25.33 -7.16
C ASP A 775 16.17 24.64 -7.24
N LEU A 776 15.17 25.24 -7.89
CA LEU A 776 13.84 24.63 -8.10
C LEU A 776 13.89 23.43 -9.05
N SER A 777 14.63 23.54 -10.15
CA SER A 777 14.86 22.43 -11.07
C SER A 777 15.58 21.26 -10.40
N THR A 778 16.56 21.53 -9.54
CA THR A 778 17.27 20.52 -8.74
C THR A 778 16.35 19.76 -7.78
N HIS A 779 15.30 20.42 -7.26
CA HIS A 779 14.26 19.80 -6.43
C HIS A 779 13.07 19.27 -7.24
N GLY A 780 13.23 19.17 -8.57
CA GLY A 780 12.32 18.52 -9.49
C GLY A 780 11.08 19.32 -9.85
N ILE A 781 11.11 20.66 -9.84
CA ILE A 781 10.13 21.44 -10.61
C ILE A 781 10.68 21.66 -12.01
N ASP A 782 9.96 21.14 -13.01
CA ASP A 782 10.30 21.27 -14.41
C ASP A 782 9.91 22.67 -14.90
N VAL A 783 10.83 23.63 -14.72
CA VAL A 783 10.67 25.05 -15.00
C VAL A 783 10.72 25.40 -16.49
N GLU A 784 9.87 26.35 -16.91
CA GLU A 784 9.77 26.87 -18.28
C GLU A 784 11.11 27.42 -18.82
N ASP A 785 11.91 28.09 -17.98
CA ASP A 785 13.26 28.59 -18.32
C ASP A 785 14.23 27.48 -18.80
N TYR A 786 13.95 26.20 -18.51
CA TYR A 786 14.70 25.03 -19.00
C TYR A 786 13.85 24.10 -19.90
N GLY A 787 12.70 24.56 -20.39
CA GLY A 787 11.82 23.81 -21.29
C GLY A 787 10.83 22.86 -20.61
N GLY A 788 10.60 23.01 -19.30
CA GLY A 788 9.56 22.29 -18.56
C GLY A 788 8.17 22.97 -18.60
N GLU A 789 7.17 22.34 -17.99
CA GLU A 789 5.77 22.80 -18.03
C GLU A 789 5.40 23.85 -16.95
N THR A 790 6.29 24.15 -15.99
CA THR A 790 5.99 25.04 -14.86
C THR A 790 6.42 26.49 -15.15
N PRO A 791 5.49 27.45 -15.32
CA PRO A 791 5.85 28.84 -15.61
C PRO A 791 6.40 29.58 -14.39
N VAL A 792 7.32 30.52 -14.64
CA VAL A 792 8.11 31.22 -13.61
C VAL A 792 7.97 32.73 -13.73
N CYS A 793 7.03 33.31 -12.96
CA CYS A 793 6.80 34.75 -12.91
C CYS A 793 7.84 35.46 -12.01
N ARG A 794 8.57 36.44 -12.53
CA ARG A 794 9.58 37.23 -11.80
C ARG A 794 8.94 38.52 -11.26
N ILE A 795 8.65 38.58 -9.95
CA ILE A 795 7.75 39.59 -9.34
C ILE A 795 8.37 40.37 -8.17
N SER A 796 7.74 41.50 -7.85
CA SER A 796 7.86 42.17 -6.55
C SER A 796 6.48 42.62 -6.07
N ALA A 797 5.96 41.91 -5.07
CA ALA A 797 4.66 42.20 -4.46
C ALA A 797 4.57 43.59 -3.80
N LYS A 798 5.72 44.21 -3.51
CA LYS A 798 5.83 45.53 -2.88
C LYS A 798 5.79 46.69 -3.87
N THR A 799 6.37 46.50 -5.06
CA THR A 799 6.42 47.53 -6.12
C THR A 799 5.32 47.35 -7.16
N GLY A 800 4.77 46.14 -7.30
CA GLY A 800 3.83 45.75 -8.36
C GLY A 800 4.50 45.21 -9.63
N MET A 801 5.84 45.15 -9.70
CA MET A 801 6.56 44.53 -10.81
C MET A 801 6.16 43.06 -10.98
N GLY A 802 5.95 42.61 -12.22
CA GLY A 802 5.56 41.22 -12.57
C GLY A 802 4.14 40.80 -12.11
N MET A 803 3.43 41.59 -11.30
CA MET A 803 2.12 41.20 -10.77
C MET A 803 1.03 41.04 -11.84
N LYS A 804 1.14 41.75 -12.97
CA LYS A 804 0.25 41.61 -14.14
C LYS A 804 0.52 40.31 -14.92
N GLU A 805 1.79 39.95 -15.06
CA GLU A 805 2.22 38.73 -15.74
C GLU A 805 1.74 37.50 -14.97
N LEU A 806 1.88 37.50 -13.64
CA LEU A 806 1.30 36.48 -12.77
C LEU A 806 -0.24 36.38 -12.89
N GLU A 807 -0.96 37.51 -12.96
CA GLU A 807 -2.42 37.51 -13.22
C GLU A 807 -2.75 36.82 -14.55
N GLU A 808 -2.02 37.15 -15.62
CA GLU A 808 -2.25 36.61 -16.96
C GLU A 808 -1.91 35.11 -17.03
N THR A 809 -0.78 34.67 -16.45
CA THR A 809 -0.39 33.25 -16.37
C THR A 809 -1.43 32.39 -15.65
N ILE A 810 -1.95 32.83 -14.49
CA ILE A 810 -3.00 32.10 -13.76
C ILE A 810 -4.28 31.99 -14.61
N VAL A 811 -4.62 33.04 -15.34
CA VAL A 811 -5.80 33.05 -16.23
C VAL A 811 -5.61 32.10 -17.41
N THR A 812 -4.43 32.05 -18.03
CA THR A 812 -4.12 31.13 -19.13
C THR A 812 -4.17 29.67 -18.70
N ILE A 813 -3.60 29.31 -17.55
CA ILE A 813 -3.72 27.94 -17.00
C ILE A 813 -5.19 27.61 -16.68
N SER A 814 -5.94 28.54 -16.11
CA SER A 814 -7.38 28.36 -15.84
C SER A 814 -8.23 28.18 -17.10
N GLU A 815 -7.76 28.63 -18.28
CA GLU A 815 -8.40 28.36 -19.57
C GLU A 815 -7.98 27.00 -20.12
N LEU A 816 -6.69 26.64 -20.02
CA LEU A 816 -6.15 25.33 -20.44
C LEU A 816 -6.76 24.16 -19.66
N LEU A 817 -7.09 24.37 -18.38
CA LEU A 817 -7.80 23.39 -17.53
C LEU A 817 -9.32 23.31 -17.81
N GLU A 818 -9.84 24.11 -18.76
CA GLU A 818 -11.26 24.20 -19.14
C GLU A 818 -12.28 24.13 -17.95
N LEU A 819 -12.00 24.84 -16.85
CA LEU A 819 -12.68 24.65 -15.57
C LEU A 819 -14.22 24.84 -15.64
N LYS A 820 -14.94 23.72 -15.64
CA LYS A 820 -16.40 23.63 -15.75
C LYS A 820 -17.07 23.18 -14.45
N THR A 821 -18.38 23.41 -14.36
CA THR A 821 -19.26 22.90 -13.29
C THR A 821 -20.74 23.00 -13.70
N HIS A 822 -21.60 22.24 -13.03
CA HIS A 822 -23.05 22.30 -13.21
C HIS A 822 -23.68 23.15 -12.09
N THR A 823 -24.23 24.32 -12.43
CA THR A 823 -24.85 25.25 -11.46
C THR A 823 -26.18 24.77 -10.87
N THR A 824 -26.78 23.75 -11.47
CA THR A 824 -28.17 23.32 -11.23
C THR A 824 -28.30 21.98 -10.51
N SER A 825 -27.19 21.37 -10.09
CA SER A 825 -27.20 20.17 -9.23
C SER A 825 -27.50 20.51 -7.77
N ASN A 826 -27.63 19.45 -6.96
CA ASN A 826 -27.32 19.50 -5.53
C ASN A 826 -26.02 20.27 -5.27
N VAL A 827 -25.99 20.98 -4.14
CA VAL A 827 -24.80 21.70 -3.71
C VAL A 827 -23.78 20.75 -3.11
N GLU A 828 -22.54 20.89 -3.55
CA GLU A 828 -21.37 20.21 -3.00
C GLU A 828 -20.25 21.21 -2.77
N GLY A 829 -19.35 20.94 -1.82
CA GLY A 829 -18.25 21.84 -1.49
C GLY A 829 -17.43 21.38 -0.29
N TRP A 830 -16.43 22.17 0.08
CA TRP A 830 -15.51 21.89 1.17
C TRP A 830 -15.71 22.83 2.36
N VAL A 831 -15.61 22.31 3.58
CA VAL A 831 -15.46 23.14 4.78
C VAL A 831 -14.00 23.57 4.87
N LEU A 832 -13.73 24.88 4.78
CA LEU A 832 -12.36 25.41 4.87
C LEU A 832 -11.92 25.55 6.33
N GLU A 833 -12.75 26.20 7.15
CA GLU A 833 -12.56 26.43 8.58
C GLU A 833 -13.92 26.52 9.29
N SER A 834 -13.97 26.17 10.58
CA SER A 834 -15.18 26.23 11.42
C SER A 834 -14.90 26.94 12.75
N GLN A 835 -15.89 27.68 13.27
CA GLN A 835 -15.75 28.56 14.43
C GLN A 835 -17.07 28.85 15.15
N VAL A 836 -17.01 29.29 16.41
CA VAL A 836 -18.19 29.63 17.23
C VAL A 836 -18.34 31.15 17.34
N LYS A 837 -19.32 31.73 16.63
CA LYS A 837 -19.58 33.19 16.67
C LYS A 837 -20.74 33.55 17.60
N LYS A 838 -20.47 34.42 18.59
CA LYS A 838 -21.46 34.90 19.56
C LYS A 838 -22.67 35.52 18.84
N GLY A 839 -23.86 34.93 19.05
CA GLY A 839 -25.12 35.35 18.43
C GLY A 839 -25.45 34.68 17.08
N LEU A 840 -24.49 34.03 16.42
CA LEU A 840 -24.72 33.19 15.22
C LEU A 840 -24.65 31.69 15.54
N GLY A 841 -23.96 31.31 16.62
CA GLY A 841 -23.71 29.93 17.00
C GLY A 841 -22.57 29.32 16.18
N ASN A 842 -22.71 28.05 15.84
CA ASN A 842 -21.75 27.30 15.03
C ASN A 842 -21.82 27.79 13.57
N VAL A 843 -20.69 28.30 13.07
CA VAL A 843 -20.55 28.76 11.68
C VAL A 843 -19.32 28.11 11.04
N ALA A 844 -19.34 28.00 9.71
CA ALA A 844 -18.17 27.53 8.97
C ALA A 844 -18.05 28.27 7.63
N THR A 845 -16.81 28.44 7.17
CA THR A 845 -16.50 28.94 5.83
C THR A 845 -16.58 27.77 4.86
N PHE A 846 -17.57 27.79 3.97
CA PHE A 846 -17.82 26.73 3.00
C PHE A 846 -17.47 27.20 1.59
N LEU A 847 -16.68 26.42 0.85
CA LEU A 847 -16.32 26.69 -0.54
C LEU A 847 -17.18 25.82 -1.46
N VAL A 848 -18.06 26.44 -2.25
CA VAL A 848 -18.97 25.72 -3.16
C VAL A 848 -18.19 25.16 -4.37
N LYS A 849 -18.25 23.84 -4.62
CA LYS A 849 -17.65 23.17 -5.79
C LYS A 849 -18.66 22.96 -6.93
N LYS A 850 -19.90 22.57 -6.60
CA LYS A 850 -21.02 22.36 -7.55
C LYS A 850 -22.33 22.94 -7.00
N GLY A 851 -23.30 23.20 -7.88
CA GLY A 851 -24.61 23.75 -7.53
C GLY A 851 -24.58 25.23 -7.09
N GLN A 852 -25.70 25.73 -6.56
CA GLN A 852 -25.83 27.09 -6.02
C GLN A 852 -26.38 27.07 -4.60
N LEU A 853 -25.57 27.46 -3.61
CA LEU A 853 -25.99 27.47 -2.21
C LEU A 853 -26.95 28.62 -1.91
N LYS A 854 -28.05 28.29 -1.24
CA LYS A 854 -29.18 29.19 -0.91
C LYS A 854 -29.62 28.95 0.55
N PRO A 855 -30.17 29.97 1.25
CA PRO A 855 -30.75 29.78 2.57
C PRO A 855 -31.86 28.73 2.53
N GLY A 856 -31.90 27.85 3.52
CA GLY A 856 -32.80 26.70 3.58
C GLY A 856 -32.23 25.39 3.01
N ASN A 857 -31.13 25.41 2.25
CA ASN A 857 -30.44 24.17 1.89
C ASN A 857 -29.93 23.43 3.15
N ILE A 858 -29.90 22.09 3.05
CA ILE A 858 -29.46 21.20 4.12
C ILE A 858 -28.18 20.52 3.64
N ILE A 859 -27.03 20.83 4.26
CA ILE A 859 -25.72 20.27 3.90
C ILE A 859 -25.31 19.29 5.00
N VAL A 860 -24.86 18.09 4.63
CA VAL A 860 -24.29 17.08 5.54
C VAL A 860 -22.80 17.01 5.30
N SER A 861 -22.00 17.10 6.36
CA SER A 861 -20.54 17.21 6.34
C SER A 861 -19.98 16.40 7.49
N GLY A 862 -19.09 15.44 7.22
CA GLY A 862 -18.64 14.47 8.23
C GLY A 862 -19.84 13.79 8.92
N THR A 863 -19.91 13.91 10.24
CA THR A 863 -21.00 13.43 11.10
C THR A 863 -22.01 14.52 11.53
N THR A 864 -21.97 15.72 10.94
CA THR A 864 -22.88 16.84 11.30
C THR A 864 -23.70 17.34 10.10
N PHE A 865 -24.72 18.17 10.35
CA PHE A 865 -25.47 18.87 9.30
C PHE A 865 -25.67 20.35 9.61
N CYS A 866 -25.71 21.13 8.54
CA CYS A 866 -26.15 22.51 8.51
C CYS A 866 -27.53 22.61 7.88
N LYS A 867 -28.45 23.34 8.52
CA LYS A 867 -29.65 23.88 7.87
C LYS A 867 -29.42 25.38 7.67
N VAL A 868 -28.96 25.78 6.49
CA VAL A 868 -28.37 27.10 6.24
C VAL A 868 -29.36 28.22 6.54
N ARG A 869 -29.08 29.02 7.57
CA ARG A 869 -29.95 30.12 8.04
C ARG A 869 -29.51 31.48 7.50
N VAL A 870 -28.21 31.76 7.62
CA VAL A 870 -27.56 32.99 7.16
C VAL A 870 -26.34 32.60 6.36
N MET A 871 -26.12 33.32 5.25
CA MET A 871 -24.93 33.21 4.40
C MET A 871 -24.27 34.59 4.32
N ARG A 872 -22.94 34.67 4.42
CA ARG A 872 -22.18 35.91 4.32
C ARG A 872 -20.98 35.79 3.39
N ASP A 873 -20.66 36.88 2.70
CA ASP A 873 -19.40 37.02 1.96
C ASP A 873 -18.20 37.21 2.91
N GLU A 874 -16.99 37.21 2.36
CA GLU A 874 -15.72 37.45 3.06
C GLU A 874 -15.63 38.84 3.72
N HIS A 875 -16.53 39.77 3.37
CA HIS A 875 -16.68 41.08 3.99
C HIS A 875 -17.80 41.14 5.05
N GLY A 876 -18.40 39.99 5.39
CA GLY A 876 -19.46 39.85 6.38
C GLY A 876 -20.85 40.32 5.92
N LYS A 877 -21.03 40.68 4.64
CA LYS A 877 -22.31 41.15 4.09
C LYS A 877 -23.22 39.94 3.81
N PRO A 878 -24.53 40.01 4.07
CA PRO A 878 -25.44 38.89 3.83
C PRO A 878 -25.67 38.67 2.33
N ILE A 879 -25.50 37.44 1.85
CA ILE A 879 -25.74 37.05 0.45
C ILE A 879 -26.93 36.08 0.31
N LYS A 880 -27.64 36.16 -0.82
CA LYS A 880 -28.84 35.33 -1.08
C LYS A 880 -28.56 34.04 -1.86
N VAL A 881 -27.48 34.01 -2.63
CA VAL A 881 -27.01 32.87 -3.42
C VAL A 881 -25.49 32.92 -3.43
N ALA A 882 -24.81 31.81 -3.17
CA ALA A 882 -23.38 31.64 -3.48
C ALA A 882 -23.24 30.79 -4.75
N GLN A 883 -22.28 31.17 -5.60
CA GLN A 883 -21.98 30.46 -6.86
C GLN A 883 -20.84 29.44 -6.66
N PRO A 884 -20.63 28.50 -7.59
CA PRO A 884 -19.42 27.67 -7.62
C PRO A 884 -18.13 28.50 -7.56
N SER A 885 -17.11 27.91 -6.94
CA SER A 885 -15.85 28.52 -6.52
C SER A 885 -15.95 29.71 -5.54
N GLN A 886 -17.16 30.11 -5.08
CA GLN A 886 -17.30 31.19 -4.10
C GLN A 886 -17.20 30.65 -2.65
N PRO A 887 -16.34 31.23 -1.79
CA PRO A 887 -16.35 30.98 -0.35
C PRO A 887 -17.51 31.73 0.31
N VAL A 888 -18.14 31.12 1.30
CA VAL A 888 -19.30 31.68 2.01
C VAL A 888 -19.31 31.24 3.48
N GLU A 889 -19.41 32.19 4.42
CA GLU A 889 -19.67 31.88 5.82
C GLU A 889 -21.14 31.49 5.99
N ILE A 890 -21.40 30.25 6.42
CA ILE A 890 -22.74 29.71 6.66
C ILE A 890 -22.99 29.39 8.13
N SER A 891 -24.17 29.78 8.61
CA SER A 891 -24.67 29.48 9.97
C SER A 891 -25.87 28.53 9.95
N GLY A 892 -26.03 27.77 11.04
CA GLY A 892 -27.09 26.77 11.17
C GLY A 892 -26.60 25.32 11.24
N TRP A 893 -25.29 25.11 11.45
CA TRP A 893 -24.72 23.83 11.89
C TRP A 893 -25.32 23.40 13.22
N LYS A 894 -25.66 22.12 13.37
CA LYS A 894 -26.01 21.52 14.66
C LYS A 894 -24.77 21.50 15.56
N ASP A 895 -23.77 20.76 15.13
CA ASP A 895 -22.45 20.63 15.76
C ASP A 895 -21.39 21.14 14.76
N LEU A 896 -20.23 21.58 15.24
CA LEU A 896 -19.16 22.10 14.36
C LEU A 896 -18.70 21.03 13.35
N PRO A 897 -18.60 21.34 12.05
CA PRO A 897 -17.96 20.44 11.08
C PRO A 897 -16.44 20.49 11.22
N ILE A 898 -15.77 19.40 10.82
CA ILE A 898 -14.31 19.34 10.82
C ILE A 898 -13.78 20.11 9.61
N ALA A 899 -12.73 20.91 9.81
CA ALA A 899 -12.10 21.63 8.71
C ALA A 899 -11.44 20.64 7.73
N GLY A 900 -11.82 20.71 6.45
CA GLY A 900 -11.46 19.75 5.40
C GLY A 900 -12.58 18.77 5.03
N ASP A 901 -13.69 18.68 5.76
CA ASP A 901 -14.81 17.81 5.39
C ASP A 901 -15.43 18.19 4.03
N TYR A 902 -15.83 17.18 3.24
CA TYR A 902 -16.71 17.36 2.09
C TYR A 902 -18.17 17.45 2.53
N GLY A 903 -18.84 18.55 2.16
CA GLY A 903 -20.25 18.80 2.44
C GLY A 903 -21.12 18.54 1.21
N ILE A 904 -22.14 17.70 1.35
CA ILE A 904 -23.09 17.31 0.29
C ILE A 904 -24.51 17.71 0.69
N GLN A 905 -25.29 18.27 -0.24
CA GLN A 905 -26.69 18.60 0.01
C GLN A 905 -27.58 17.36 0.17
N ALA A 906 -28.30 17.29 1.29
CA ALA A 906 -29.39 16.34 1.52
C ALA A 906 -30.71 16.84 0.91
N LYS A 907 -31.58 15.90 0.54
CA LYS A 907 -32.97 16.20 0.11
C LYS A 907 -33.80 16.78 1.26
N ASP A 908 -33.76 16.12 2.42
CA ASP A 908 -34.59 16.43 3.59
C ASP A 908 -33.82 16.34 4.91
N GLU A 909 -34.28 17.06 5.93
CA GLU A 909 -33.70 17.04 7.28
C GLU A 909 -33.80 15.65 7.94
N ASN A 910 -34.87 14.91 7.64
CA ASN A 910 -35.05 13.54 8.11
C ASN A 910 -34.13 12.55 7.40
N TYR A 911 -33.74 12.83 6.15
CA TYR A 911 -32.73 12.03 5.44
C TYR A 911 -31.33 12.31 6.00
N ALA A 912 -30.98 13.59 6.17
CA ALA A 912 -29.72 14.02 6.80
C ALA A 912 -29.50 13.37 8.18
N LYS A 913 -30.55 13.31 9.03
CA LYS A 913 -30.48 12.63 10.33
C LYS A 913 -30.23 11.11 10.22
N LYS A 914 -30.85 10.42 9.26
CA LYS A 914 -30.58 8.99 9.01
C LYS A 914 -29.14 8.75 8.56
N VAL A 915 -28.65 9.59 7.64
CA VAL A 915 -27.26 9.57 7.14
C VAL A 915 -26.27 9.77 8.30
N ILE A 916 -26.53 10.74 9.18
CA ILE A 916 -25.68 11.00 10.34
C ILE A 916 -25.68 9.83 11.32
N ILE A 917 -26.84 9.28 11.70
CA ILE A 917 -26.90 8.12 12.61
C ILE A 917 -26.14 6.92 12.02
N ASN A 918 -26.18 6.71 10.70
CA ASN A 918 -25.42 5.69 10.00
C ASN A 918 -23.90 5.96 10.00
N ARG A 919 -23.48 7.22 9.84
CA ARG A 919 -22.06 7.64 9.92
C ARG A 919 -21.53 7.58 11.36
N GLU A 920 -22.33 7.96 12.35
CA GLU A 920 -22.04 7.83 13.78
C GLU A 920 -21.94 6.37 14.21
N LYS A 921 -22.83 5.47 13.73
CA LYS A 921 -22.74 4.02 13.96
C LYS A 921 -21.41 3.46 13.43
N ARG A 922 -21.09 3.74 12.15
CA ARG A 922 -19.82 3.28 11.53
C ARG A 922 -18.60 3.85 12.23
N LYS A 923 -18.57 5.16 12.53
CA LYS A 923 -17.46 5.76 13.27
C LYS A 923 -17.27 5.10 14.63
N ARG A 924 -18.35 4.89 15.39
CA ARG A 924 -18.25 4.20 16.70
C ARG A 924 -17.71 2.78 16.55
N MET A 925 -18.14 2.02 15.55
CA MET A 925 -17.62 0.66 15.30
C MET A 925 -16.12 0.68 14.97
N MET A 926 -15.63 1.68 14.23
CA MET A 926 -14.20 1.90 13.98
C MET A 926 -13.44 2.31 15.25
N ASP A 927 -13.98 3.26 16.03
CA ASP A 927 -13.41 3.72 17.30
C ASP A 927 -13.34 2.58 18.34
N GLU A 928 -14.32 1.67 18.36
CA GLU A 928 -14.37 0.47 19.20
C GLU A 928 -13.36 -0.60 18.73
N ALA A 929 -13.25 -0.84 17.42
CA ALA A 929 -12.27 -1.79 16.86
C ALA A 929 -10.82 -1.37 17.14
N ALA A 930 -10.49 -0.09 16.95
CA ALA A 930 -9.16 0.44 17.27
C ALA A 930 -8.83 0.34 18.77
N GLN A 931 -9.83 0.50 19.64
CA GLN A 931 -9.66 0.26 21.08
C GLN A 931 -9.44 -1.22 21.40
N VAL A 932 -10.13 -2.14 20.73
CA VAL A 932 -9.94 -3.60 20.89
C VAL A 932 -8.52 -4.02 20.46
N GLU A 933 -8.03 -3.51 19.32
CA GLU A 933 -6.66 -3.78 18.88
C GLU A 933 -5.63 -3.29 19.92
N LEU A 934 -5.78 -2.05 20.39
CA LEU A 934 -4.92 -1.48 21.44
C LEU A 934 -4.99 -2.26 22.75
N MET A 935 -6.17 -2.79 23.14
CA MET A 935 -6.31 -3.67 24.30
C MET A 935 -5.58 -5.01 24.09
N ASN A 936 -5.69 -5.61 22.90
CA ASN A 936 -4.97 -6.85 22.57
C ASN A 936 -3.45 -6.62 22.56
N GLN A 937 -2.94 -5.53 21.96
CA GLN A 937 -1.52 -5.15 22.01
C GLN A 937 -1.02 -4.95 23.46
N ASN A 938 -1.78 -4.24 24.30
CA ASN A 938 -1.43 -4.02 25.70
C ASN A 938 -1.44 -5.32 26.53
N ARG A 939 -2.30 -6.29 26.20
CA ARG A 939 -2.31 -7.62 26.82
C ARG A 939 -1.10 -8.46 26.43
N ILE A 940 -0.68 -8.43 25.16
CA ILE A 940 0.54 -9.11 24.71
C ILE A 940 1.75 -8.59 25.51
N LYS A 941 1.91 -7.26 25.59
CA LYS A 941 2.96 -6.61 26.41
C LYS A 941 2.89 -6.96 27.89
N ALA A 942 1.68 -7.08 28.46
CA ALA A 942 1.52 -7.52 29.86
C ALA A 942 1.95 -8.98 30.08
N ILE A 943 1.68 -9.87 29.12
CA ILE A 943 2.11 -11.27 29.15
C ILE A 943 3.63 -11.39 28.97
N GLU A 944 4.23 -10.57 28.10
CA GLU A 944 5.69 -10.49 27.92
C GLU A 944 6.39 -10.00 29.19
N ASN A 945 5.87 -8.94 29.81
CA ASN A 945 6.35 -8.45 31.10
C ASN A 945 6.22 -9.50 32.22
N SER A 946 5.11 -10.24 32.28
CA SER A 946 4.94 -11.32 33.27
C SER A 946 5.95 -12.47 33.05
N LYS A 947 6.17 -12.92 31.81
CA LYS A 947 7.20 -13.92 31.47
C LYS A 947 8.62 -13.46 31.81
N ARG A 948 8.88 -12.15 31.70
CA ARG A 948 10.15 -11.49 32.03
C ARG A 948 10.36 -11.41 33.55
N GLU A 949 9.32 -11.05 34.31
CA GLU A 949 9.32 -11.10 35.78
C GLU A 949 9.58 -12.53 36.29
N GLU A 950 8.91 -13.54 35.72
CA GLU A 950 9.14 -14.96 36.03
C GLU A 950 10.60 -15.39 35.81
N LYS A 951 11.21 -15.02 34.68
CA LYS A 951 12.64 -15.29 34.40
C LYS A 951 13.57 -14.60 35.40
N VAL A 952 13.35 -13.32 35.70
CA VAL A 952 14.15 -12.59 36.70
C VAL A 952 14.03 -13.25 38.08
N GLN A 953 12.84 -13.71 38.45
CA GLN A 953 12.62 -14.46 39.68
C GLN A 953 13.30 -15.84 39.66
N GLU A 954 13.35 -16.55 38.52
CA GLU A 954 14.11 -17.80 38.40
C GLU A 954 15.61 -17.58 38.62
N TYR A 955 16.20 -16.55 38.02
CA TYR A 955 17.61 -16.21 38.24
C TYR A 955 17.90 -15.80 39.70
N GLN A 956 17.00 -15.06 40.34
CA GLN A 956 17.10 -14.75 41.78
C GLN A 956 17.03 -16.01 42.65
N LEU A 957 16.16 -16.97 42.32
CA LEU A 957 16.08 -18.28 43.00
C LEU A 957 17.33 -19.15 42.78
N GLN A 958 18.05 -18.95 41.67
CA GLN A 958 19.37 -19.53 41.43
C GLN A 958 20.51 -18.82 42.20
N GLY A 959 20.19 -17.72 42.92
CA GLY A 959 21.11 -17.01 43.82
C GLY A 959 21.87 -15.83 43.18
N LEU A 960 21.48 -15.40 41.98
CA LEU A 960 22.08 -14.24 41.31
C LEU A 960 21.48 -12.93 41.83
N THR A 961 22.30 -11.90 41.97
CA THR A 961 21.86 -10.53 42.28
C THR A 961 21.34 -9.81 41.04
N ILE A 962 20.48 -8.80 41.21
CA ILE A 962 19.84 -8.08 40.10
C ILE A 962 20.89 -7.47 39.14
N ASP A 963 22.00 -6.98 39.66
CA ASP A 963 23.08 -6.40 38.87
C ASP A 963 23.84 -7.46 38.04
N GLU A 964 24.03 -8.67 38.58
CA GLU A 964 24.61 -9.80 37.83
C GLU A 964 23.66 -10.30 36.72
N ILE A 965 22.34 -10.26 36.95
CA ILE A 965 21.33 -10.61 35.92
C ILE A 965 21.34 -9.54 34.80
N LYS A 966 21.50 -8.26 35.16
CA LYS A 966 21.66 -7.15 34.21
C LYS A 966 22.93 -7.25 33.36
N GLU A 967 24.04 -7.79 33.89
CA GLU A 967 25.23 -8.12 33.08
C GLU A 967 25.06 -9.39 32.21
N LEU A 968 24.21 -10.35 32.61
CA LEU A 968 24.04 -11.63 31.93
C LEU A 968 23.09 -11.56 30.72
N GLU A 969 21.90 -10.98 30.90
CA GLU A 969 20.88 -10.81 29.87
C GLU A 969 20.28 -9.38 29.94
N PRO A 970 21.00 -8.36 29.42
CA PRO A 970 20.55 -6.95 29.49
C PRO A 970 19.21 -6.70 28.78
N GLU A 971 18.83 -7.57 27.84
CA GLU A 971 17.53 -7.54 27.14
C GLU A 971 16.34 -7.67 28.12
N LEU A 972 16.50 -8.37 29.26
CA LEU A 972 15.45 -8.44 30.30
C LEU A 972 15.27 -7.13 31.09
N PHE A 973 16.05 -6.08 30.79
CA PHE A 973 15.96 -4.77 31.45
C PHE A 973 15.86 -3.60 30.46
N ALA A 974 15.71 -3.86 29.16
CA ALA A 974 15.60 -2.83 28.12
C ALA A 974 14.47 -1.81 28.40
N ASP A 975 13.24 -2.29 28.65
CA ASP A 975 12.08 -1.42 28.92
C ASP A 975 12.00 -0.88 30.36
N GLU A 976 13.07 -0.93 31.16
CA GLU A 976 13.16 -0.10 32.40
C GLU A 976 13.52 1.36 32.06
N SER A 977 13.11 1.84 30.89
CA SER A 977 13.15 3.26 30.52
C SER A 977 12.38 4.10 31.54
N ALA A 978 12.85 5.32 31.77
CA ALA A 978 12.39 6.14 32.89
C ALA A 978 10.85 6.33 32.87
N LYS A 979 10.24 6.39 34.06
CA LYS A 979 8.80 6.62 34.21
C LYS A 979 8.44 8.03 33.73
N ILE A 980 8.10 8.15 32.45
CA ILE A 980 7.80 9.41 31.76
C ILE A 980 6.73 10.21 32.51
N GLU A 981 7.07 11.42 32.98
CA GLU A 981 6.09 12.37 33.51
C GLU A 981 5.33 13.02 32.35
N LYS A 982 4.04 12.68 32.22
CA LYS A 982 3.18 13.27 31.21
C LYS A 982 2.56 14.56 31.72
N VAL A 983 2.87 15.67 31.04
CA VAL A 983 2.32 17.00 31.34
C VAL A 983 1.11 17.24 30.46
N ASN A 984 -0.05 17.36 31.10
CA ASN A 984 -1.35 17.37 30.44
C ASN A 984 -1.79 18.79 30.03
N PHE A 985 -2.31 18.92 28.81
CA PHE A 985 -2.83 20.17 28.26
C PHE A 985 -4.24 20.02 27.68
N ILE A 986 -5.02 21.09 27.74
CA ILE A 986 -6.30 21.26 27.06
C ILE A 986 -6.22 22.50 26.18
N ILE A 987 -6.60 22.36 24.91
CA ILE A 987 -6.46 23.40 23.88
C ILE A 987 -7.84 23.99 23.56
N LYS A 988 -7.93 25.32 23.52
CA LYS A 988 -9.10 26.07 23.05
C LYS A 988 -8.65 27.10 22.04
N ALA A 989 -9.07 26.97 20.78
CA ALA A 989 -8.67 27.86 19.70
C ALA A 989 -9.85 28.55 18.99
N ASP A 990 -9.57 29.65 18.30
CA ASP A 990 -10.56 30.48 17.60
C ASP A 990 -11.28 29.75 16.45
N VAL A 991 -10.52 28.95 15.69
CA VAL A 991 -11.01 28.12 14.57
C VAL A 991 -10.49 26.69 14.68
N SER A 992 -11.17 25.74 14.02
CA SER A 992 -10.83 24.31 14.04
C SER A 992 -9.39 24.02 13.61
N GLY A 993 -8.90 24.62 12.51
CA GLY A 993 -7.53 24.43 12.06
C GLY A 993 -6.47 24.96 13.04
N SER A 994 -6.76 26.06 13.77
CA SER A 994 -5.87 26.55 14.82
C SER A 994 -5.73 25.53 15.96
N ALA A 995 -6.83 24.91 16.40
CA ALA A 995 -6.80 23.89 17.44
C ALA A 995 -5.95 22.69 17.02
N GLU A 996 -6.19 22.19 15.79
CA GLU A 996 -5.47 21.07 15.19
C GLU A 996 -3.96 21.36 15.04
N ALA A 997 -3.58 22.55 14.55
CA ALA A 997 -2.18 22.93 14.38
C ALA A 997 -1.44 23.12 15.72
N VAL A 998 -2.10 23.73 16.72
CA VAL A 998 -1.53 23.85 18.08
C VAL A 998 -1.41 22.46 18.73
N LYS A 999 -2.38 21.56 18.54
CA LYS A 999 -2.32 20.17 19.01
C LYS A 999 -1.13 19.43 18.40
N GLN A 1000 -1.02 19.43 17.07
CA GLN A 1000 0.09 18.78 16.35
C GLN A 1000 1.47 19.40 16.65
N SER A 1001 1.52 20.69 17.03
CA SER A 1001 2.79 21.36 17.38
C SER A 1001 3.24 21.12 18.82
N ILE A 1002 2.32 20.71 19.70
CA ILE A 1002 2.62 20.34 21.10
C ILE A 1002 2.86 18.84 21.20
N GLU A 1003 1.99 18.03 20.60
CA GLU A 1003 1.94 16.58 20.77
C GLU A 1003 3.18 15.91 20.19
N GLY A 1004 4.12 15.57 21.07
CA GLY A 1004 5.44 15.04 20.72
C GLY A 1004 6.60 15.87 21.28
N LEU A 1005 6.35 17.05 21.84
CA LEU A 1005 7.36 17.81 22.58
C LEU A 1005 7.71 17.11 23.91
N GLY A 1006 9.01 16.96 24.15
CA GLY A 1006 9.53 16.32 25.36
C GLY A 1006 10.79 15.50 25.08
N ASN A 1007 11.06 14.54 25.98
CA ASN A 1007 12.11 13.54 25.88
C ASN A 1007 11.68 12.26 26.62
N ASP A 1008 12.61 11.32 26.81
CA ASP A 1008 12.37 10.02 27.47
C ASP A 1008 12.08 10.12 28.99
N GLU A 1009 11.99 11.33 29.56
CA GLU A 1009 11.70 11.59 30.97
C GLU A 1009 10.43 12.42 31.18
N VAL A 1010 10.16 13.40 30.30
CA VAL A 1010 9.01 14.31 30.40
C VAL A 1010 8.40 14.51 29.01
N GLN A 1011 7.09 14.29 28.87
CA GLN A 1011 6.39 14.35 27.58
C GLN A 1011 5.10 15.18 27.68
N SER A 1012 4.82 16.00 26.66
CA SER A 1012 3.52 16.64 26.48
C SER A 1012 2.39 15.64 26.24
N CYS A 1013 1.18 15.90 26.74
CA CYS A 1013 -0.02 15.12 26.42
C CYS A 1013 -1.21 16.05 26.19
N VAL A 1014 -1.85 16.01 25.03
CA VAL A 1014 -3.07 16.79 24.77
C VAL A 1014 -4.29 15.92 25.06
N ILE A 1015 -5.04 16.26 26.10
CA ILE A 1015 -6.21 15.49 26.54
C ILE A 1015 -7.47 15.88 25.77
N PHE A 1016 -7.58 17.14 25.37
CA PHE A 1016 -8.77 17.66 24.69
C PHE A 1016 -8.45 18.90 23.87
N GLU A 1017 -9.04 19.00 22.68
CA GLU A 1017 -9.05 20.17 21.81
C GLU A 1017 -10.49 20.52 21.46
N ASP A 1018 -10.80 21.83 21.37
CA ASP A 1018 -12.13 22.32 21.00
C ASP A 1018 -12.06 23.79 20.56
N VAL A 1019 -13.14 24.29 19.95
CA VAL A 1019 -13.19 25.58 19.28
C VAL A 1019 -14.09 26.56 20.03
N GLY A 1020 -13.57 27.76 20.30
CA GLY A 1020 -14.24 28.80 21.08
C GLY A 1020 -13.75 28.89 22.53
N ALA A 1021 -14.33 29.84 23.27
CA ALA A 1021 -13.83 30.23 24.59
C ALA A 1021 -13.94 29.09 25.64
N PRO A 1022 -12.97 28.98 26.58
CA PRO A 1022 -13.07 28.03 27.69
C PRO A 1022 -14.36 28.18 28.51
N THR A 1023 -14.84 27.06 29.04
CA THR A 1023 -16.10 26.92 29.79
C THR A 1023 -15.86 26.26 31.15
N ASP A 1024 -16.87 26.30 32.04
CA ASP A 1024 -16.79 25.63 33.35
C ASP A 1024 -16.61 24.10 33.24
N SER A 1025 -17.09 23.48 32.15
CA SER A 1025 -16.83 22.07 31.82
C SER A 1025 -15.37 21.79 31.47
N ASP A 1026 -14.66 22.76 30.87
CA ASP A 1026 -13.23 22.62 30.58
C ASP A 1026 -12.40 22.78 31.85
N ILE A 1027 -12.83 23.66 32.77
CA ILE A 1027 -12.26 23.81 34.12
C ILE A 1027 -12.44 22.50 34.91
N ALA A 1028 -13.61 21.87 34.85
CA ALA A 1028 -13.83 20.55 35.48
C ALA A 1028 -12.87 19.49 34.90
N ARG A 1029 -12.81 19.36 33.57
CA ARG A 1029 -11.91 18.40 32.90
C ARG A 1029 -10.43 18.67 33.22
N ALA A 1030 -10.01 19.92 33.24
CA ALA A 1030 -8.65 20.34 33.61
C ALA A 1030 -8.32 19.95 35.06
N LYS A 1031 -9.28 20.06 35.98
CA LYS A 1031 -9.11 19.65 37.37
C LYS A 1031 -8.90 18.14 37.50
N ASP A 1032 -9.81 17.36 36.89
CA ASP A 1032 -9.85 15.91 37.03
C ASP A 1032 -8.64 15.23 36.35
N SER A 1033 -8.05 15.87 35.35
CA SER A 1033 -6.86 15.41 34.62
C SER A 1033 -5.55 16.12 34.97
N ASN A 1034 -5.57 17.06 35.93
CA ASN A 1034 -4.43 17.92 36.31
C ASN A 1034 -3.76 18.60 35.09
N ALA A 1035 -4.58 19.17 34.20
CA ALA A 1035 -4.15 19.75 32.92
C ALA A 1035 -4.17 21.30 32.92
N GLN A 1036 -3.26 21.90 32.16
CA GLN A 1036 -3.21 23.35 31.91
C GLN A 1036 -4.07 23.70 30.68
N ILE A 1037 -4.83 24.80 30.74
CA ILE A 1037 -5.64 25.26 29.60
C ILE A 1037 -4.86 26.30 28.78
N LEU A 1038 -4.73 26.05 27.49
CA LEU A 1038 -4.08 26.93 26.51
C LEU A 1038 -5.16 27.55 25.61
N ALA A 1039 -5.37 28.86 25.74
CA ALA A 1039 -6.31 29.62 24.92
C ALA A 1039 -5.58 30.35 23.78
N PHE A 1040 -5.88 29.97 22.54
CA PHE A 1040 -5.21 30.48 21.34
C PHE A 1040 -6.14 31.37 20.51
N ASN A 1041 -5.71 32.62 20.28
CA ASN A 1041 -6.43 33.70 19.59
C ASN A 1041 -7.85 33.98 20.17
N ILE A 1042 -8.11 33.57 21.41
CA ILE A 1042 -9.37 33.82 22.13
C ILE A 1042 -9.08 34.52 23.45
N LYS A 1043 -9.90 35.53 23.75
CA LYS A 1043 -9.98 36.18 25.05
C LYS A 1043 -10.90 35.42 26.01
N VAL A 1044 -10.39 35.03 27.17
CA VAL A 1044 -11.12 34.25 28.18
C VAL A 1044 -12.17 35.13 28.88
N PRO A 1045 -13.41 34.63 29.09
CA PRO A 1045 -14.42 35.34 29.87
C PRO A 1045 -13.95 35.54 31.31
N LYS A 1046 -14.16 36.75 31.88
CA LYS A 1046 -13.72 37.08 33.25
C LYS A 1046 -14.27 36.11 34.30
N ASP A 1047 -15.50 35.65 34.12
CA ASP A 1047 -16.17 34.76 35.06
C ASP A 1047 -15.51 33.37 35.08
N VAL A 1048 -15.11 32.87 33.91
CA VAL A 1048 -14.37 31.62 33.72
C VAL A 1048 -12.94 31.74 34.26
N ALA A 1049 -12.24 32.85 34.00
CA ALA A 1049 -10.92 33.10 34.57
C ALA A 1049 -10.95 33.16 36.11
N ASN A 1050 -12.00 33.76 36.69
CA ASN A 1050 -12.25 33.78 38.14
C ASN A 1050 -12.57 32.38 38.69
N ALA A 1051 -13.31 31.55 37.94
CA ALA A 1051 -13.62 30.18 38.32
C ALA A 1051 -12.37 29.28 38.31
N ALA A 1052 -11.54 29.37 37.26
CA ALA A 1052 -10.28 28.64 37.16
C ALA A 1052 -9.29 29.02 38.27
N SER A 1053 -9.18 30.32 38.57
CA SER A 1053 -8.37 30.84 39.69
C SER A 1053 -8.82 30.26 41.04
N LYS A 1054 -10.13 30.09 41.27
CA LYS A 1054 -10.68 29.44 42.47
C LYS A 1054 -10.45 27.93 42.49
N ALA A 1055 -10.36 27.30 41.32
CA ALA A 1055 -10.11 25.86 41.16
C ALA A 1055 -8.60 25.51 41.23
N GLY A 1056 -7.71 26.50 41.21
CA GLY A 1056 -6.24 26.31 41.17
C GLY A 1056 -5.69 26.01 39.78
N ILE A 1057 -6.47 26.26 38.71
CA ILE A 1057 -6.14 25.88 37.34
C ILE A 1057 -5.57 27.07 36.57
N GLN A 1058 -4.44 26.84 35.90
CA GLN A 1058 -3.82 27.84 35.04
C GLN A 1058 -4.48 27.86 33.67
N ILE A 1059 -4.90 29.06 33.23
CA ILE A 1059 -5.28 29.36 31.85
C ILE A 1059 -4.30 30.39 31.32
N LYS A 1060 -3.67 30.13 30.16
CA LYS A 1060 -2.76 31.07 29.49
C LYS A 1060 -3.33 31.49 28.13
N GLU A 1061 -3.29 32.79 27.81
CA GLU A 1061 -3.76 33.37 26.55
C GLU A 1061 -2.58 33.64 25.59
N PHE A 1062 -2.69 33.22 24.33
CA PHE A 1062 -1.67 33.45 23.29
C PHE A 1062 -2.30 33.85 21.96
N ASN A 1063 -1.66 34.75 21.22
CA ASN A 1063 -2.09 35.17 19.87
C ASN A 1063 -1.08 34.80 18.75
N VAL A 1064 0.04 34.17 19.12
CA VAL A 1064 1.14 33.80 18.21
C VAL A 1064 1.67 32.43 18.64
N ILE A 1065 1.67 31.46 17.73
CA ILE A 1065 1.94 30.05 18.06
C ILE A 1065 3.35 29.82 18.63
N TYR A 1066 4.35 30.60 18.22
CA TYR A 1066 5.73 30.53 18.74
C TYR A 1066 5.81 30.77 20.26
N HIS A 1067 5.05 31.72 20.80
CA HIS A 1067 5.05 32.02 22.23
C HIS A 1067 4.35 30.94 23.05
N LEU A 1068 3.35 30.29 22.46
CA LEU A 1068 2.66 29.15 23.06
C LEU A 1068 3.59 27.91 23.13
N ILE A 1069 4.29 27.59 22.03
CA ILE A 1069 5.27 26.50 22.00
C ILE A 1069 6.40 26.75 23.01
N ALA A 1070 6.94 27.97 23.06
CA ALA A 1070 7.99 28.33 24.02
C ALA A 1070 7.55 28.17 25.49
N ASP A 1071 6.34 28.62 25.83
CA ASP A 1071 5.76 28.45 27.18
C ASP A 1071 5.51 26.98 27.53
N VAL A 1072 5.12 26.16 26.56
CA VAL A 1072 4.99 24.70 26.75
C VAL A 1072 6.37 24.06 26.99
N ILE A 1073 7.40 24.44 26.24
CA ILE A 1073 8.78 23.96 26.44
C ILE A 1073 9.32 24.39 27.82
N GLU A 1074 9.06 25.62 28.27
CA GLU A 1074 9.40 26.09 29.62
C GLU A 1074 8.63 25.30 30.70
N THR A 1075 7.34 25.03 30.46
CA THR A 1075 6.49 24.25 31.37
C THR A 1075 6.99 22.80 31.49
N LEU A 1076 7.35 22.13 30.39
CA LEU A 1076 7.96 20.80 30.38
C LEU A 1076 9.34 20.82 31.06
N THR A 1077 10.17 21.84 30.76
CA THR A 1077 11.47 22.05 31.39
C THR A 1077 11.37 22.18 32.91
N SER A 1078 10.33 22.84 33.42
CA SER A 1078 10.07 22.97 34.87
C SER A 1078 9.78 21.64 35.58
N ARG A 1079 9.51 20.56 34.84
CA ARG A 1079 9.29 19.20 35.35
C ARG A 1079 10.49 18.27 35.20
N LEU A 1080 11.54 18.66 34.47
CA LEU A 1080 12.74 17.81 34.35
C LEU A 1080 13.46 17.66 35.70
N PRO A 1081 13.86 16.43 36.09
CA PRO A 1081 14.67 16.24 37.28
C PRO A 1081 16.08 16.83 37.05
N PRO A 1082 16.63 17.60 38.00
CA PRO A 1082 17.96 18.21 37.86
C PRO A 1082 19.06 17.15 37.90
N ILE A 1083 20.09 17.32 37.06
CA ILE A 1083 21.30 16.49 37.12
C ILE A 1083 22.21 17.04 38.23
N TYR A 1084 22.80 16.16 39.03
CA TYR A 1084 23.68 16.56 40.13
C TYR A 1084 25.15 16.47 39.70
N GLU A 1085 25.82 17.61 39.53
CA GLU A 1085 27.27 17.64 39.33
C GLU A 1085 27.99 17.44 40.68
N THR A 1086 29.01 16.60 40.70
CA THR A 1086 29.83 16.34 41.89
C THR A 1086 30.99 17.33 41.96
N LYS A 1087 30.80 18.42 42.71
CA LYS A 1087 31.82 19.46 42.89
C LYS A 1087 32.70 19.13 44.09
N ILE A 1088 34.01 18.97 43.85
CA ILE A 1088 35.00 18.79 44.92
C ILE A 1088 35.16 20.12 45.67
N VAL A 1089 34.98 20.09 46.99
CA VAL A 1089 35.03 21.26 47.89
C VAL A 1089 36.30 21.29 48.73
N ALA A 1090 36.88 20.12 49.02
CA ALA A 1090 38.19 20.01 49.66
C ALA A 1090 38.90 18.71 49.29
N LYS A 1091 40.24 18.72 49.33
CA LYS A 1091 41.08 17.52 49.33
C LYS A 1091 41.86 17.45 50.63
N VAL A 1092 42.01 16.24 51.15
CA VAL A 1092 42.59 16.00 52.47
C VAL A 1092 43.50 14.78 52.40
N LEU A 1093 44.77 14.93 52.76
CA LEU A 1093 45.75 13.86 52.74
C LEU A 1093 45.81 13.17 54.11
N VAL A 1094 45.58 11.86 54.14
CA VAL A 1094 45.76 11.02 55.34
C VAL A 1094 47.26 10.84 55.58
N LYS A 1095 47.73 11.22 56.78
CA LYS A 1095 49.15 11.14 57.15
C LYS A 1095 49.46 10.02 58.12
N GLN A 1096 48.60 9.82 59.11
CA GLN A 1096 48.83 8.86 60.18
C GLN A 1096 47.50 8.31 60.71
N LEU A 1097 47.48 7.02 61.06
CA LEU A 1097 46.30 6.36 61.62
C LEU A 1097 46.40 6.23 63.14
N PHE A 1098 45.27 6.42 63.83
CA PHE A 1098 45.15 6.32 65.28
C PHE A 1098 43.94 5.47 65.66
N ASP A 1099 44.18 4.30 66.24
CA ASP A 1099 43.11 3.46 66.81
C ASP A 1099 42.81 3.88 68.24
N ILE A 1100 41.58 4.36 68.49
CA ILE A 1100 41.14 4.77 69.82
C ILE A 1100 40.11 3.78 70.35
N THR A 1101 40.48 3.07 71.42
CA THR A 1101 39.57 2.19 72.18
C THR A 1101 38.64 3.02 73.05
N ILE A 1102 37.38 3.13 72.65
CA ILE A 1102 36.34 3.83 73.43
C ILE A 1102 35.82 2.89 74.54
N LYS A 1103 35.25 3.44 75.63
CA LYS A 1103 34.80 2.71 76.83
C LYS A 1103 33.68 1.68 76.54
N GLY A 1104 34.02 0.53 75.97
CA GLY A 1104 33.07 -0.52 75.62
C GLY A 1104 33.51 -1.47 74.51
N LYS A 1105 34.77 -1.93 74.52
CA LYS A 1105 35.36 -2.88 73.54
C LYS A 1105 35.35 -2.50 72.05
N THR A 1106 34.83 -1.33 71.66
CA THR A 1106 34.89 -0.87 70.27
C THR A 1106 36.16 -0.05 70.04
N THR A 1107 37.01 -0.50 69.12
CA THR A 1107 38.15 0.24 68.57
C THR A 1107 37.67 1.07 67.39
N MET A 1108 37.88 2.39 67.40
CA MET A 1108 37.54 3.28 66.29
C MET A 1108 38.81 3.86 65.69
N THR A 1109 39.06 3.58 64.41
CA THR A 1109 40.18 4.17 63.66
C THR A 1109 39.87 5.63 63.29
N ILE A 1110 40.86 6.50 63.50
CA ILE A 1110 40.82 7.92 63.17
C ILE A 1110 42.03 8.24 62.29
N ALA A 1111 41.79 8.81 61.11
CA ALA A 1111 42.83 9.31 60.24
C ALA A 1111 43.26 10.72 60.67
N GLY A 1112 44.47 10.85 61.21
CA GLY A 1112 45.17 12.13 61.32
C GLY A 1112 45.55 12.61 59.93
N SER A 1113 44.87 13.67 59.48
CA SER A 1113 44.85 14.09 58.08
C SER A 1113 45.07 15.60 57.98
N ARG A 1114 45.64 16.09 56.87
CA ARG A 1114 45.77 17.54 56.60
C ARG A 1114 44.93 17.94 55.40
N VAL A 1115 44.14 19.00 55.53
CA VAL A 1115 43.48 19.62 54.37
C VAL A 1115 44.56 20.22 53.48
N SER A 1116 44.65 19.77 52.23
CA SER A 1116 45.64 20.25 51.24
C SER A 1116 45.06 21.29 50.30
N GLU A 1117 43.76 21.20 50.01
CA GLU A 1117 43.02 22.13 49.16
C GLU A 1117 41.61 22.33 49.73
N GLY A 1118 41.08 23.56 49.68
CA GLY A 1118 39.68 23.85 50.04
C GLY A 1118 39.38 23.96 51.55
N ILE A 1119 38.11 23.76 51.91
CA ILE A 1119 37.60 23.80 53.31
C ILE A 1119 36.75 22.55 53.55
N LEU A 1120 37.15 21.73 54.52
CA LEU A 1120 36.43 20.51 54.88
C LEU A 1120 35.34 20.84 55.91
N LYS A 1121 34.07 20.52 55.64
CA LYS A 1121 32.98 20.60 56.62
C LYS A 1121 32.47 19.21 56.99
N ARG A 1122 31.99 19.05 58.23
CA ARG A 1122 31.47 17.78 58.77
C ARG A 1122 30.32 17.17 57.95
N ASN A 1123 29.51 18.01 57.30
CA ASN A 1123 28.33 17.57 56.55
C ASN A 1123 28.59 17.27 55.06
N HIS A 1124 29.81 17.45 54.55
CA HIS A 1124 30.14 17.05 53.18
C HIS A 1124 30.07 15.52 53.02
N ASN A 1125 29.71 15.06 51.83
CA ASN A 1125 30.00 13.67 51.44
C ASN A 1125 31.50 13.57 51.10
N VAL A 1126 32.07 12.38 51.27
CA VAL A 1126 33.52 12.14 51.12
C VAL A 1126 33.75 10.83 50.38
N ARG A 1127 34.73 10.83 49.48
CA ARG A 1127 35.25 9.63 48.84
C ARG A 1127 36.72 9.43 49.14
N LEU A 1128 37.12 8.17 49.31
CA LEU A 1128 38.50 7.75 49.54
C LEU A 1128 39.13 7.36 48.21
N VAL A 1129 40.23 8.01 47.84
CA VAL A 1129 40.96 7.78 46.59
C VAL A 1129 42.38 7.32 46.91
N ARG A 1130 42.81 6.22 46.28
CA ARG A 1130 44.16 5.65 46.37
C ARG A 1130 44.60 5.24 44.97
N ASP A 1131 45.81 5.65 44.56
CA ASP A 1131 46.39 5.38 43.24
C ASP A 1131 45.50 5.76 42.02
N GLY A 1132 44.50 6.61 42.23
CA GLY A 1132 43.51 7.05 41.23
C GLY A 1132 42.17 6.31 41.28
N GLU A 1133 42.05 5.21 42.03
CA GLU A 1133 40.81 4.45 42.20
C GLU A 1133 40.01 4.90 43.44
N ILE A 1134 38.68 4.87 43.35
CA ILE A 1134 37.77 5.18 44.46
C ILE A 1134 37.52 3.91 45.28
N ILE A 1135 38.02 3.88 46.52
CA ILE A 1135 37.91 2.71 47.42
C ILE A 1135 36.62 2.74 48.25
N TYR A 1136 36.06 3.93 48.52
CA TYR A 1136 34.89 4.13 49.38
C TYR A 1136 34.22 5.48 49.08
N GLU A 1137 32.90 5.55 49.20
CA GLU A 1137 32.11 6.79 49.21
C GLU A 1137 31.15 6.76 50.41
N GLY A 1138 31.01 7.89 51.13
CA GLY A 1138 30.14 7.99 52.30
C GLY A 1138 30.24 9.33 53.02
N LYS A 1139 30.14 9.31 54.36
CA LYS A 1139 30.05 10.53 55.20
C LYS A 1139 31.02 10.53 56.38
N ILE A 1140 31.25 11.72 56.93
CA ILE A 1140 32.15 11.96 58.06
C ILE A 1140 31.42 11.72 59.38
N LYS A 1141 31.68 10.57 60.01
CA LYS A 1141 31.18 10.18 61.34
C LYS A 1141 31.62 11.17 62.43
N GLN A 1142 32.90 11.56 62.43
CA GLN A 1142 33.45 12.55 63.37
C GLN A 1142 34.59 13.36 62.74
N LEU A 1143 34.62 14.66 63.04
CA LEU A 1143 35.63 15.62 62.62
C LEU A 1143 36.13 16.41 63.85
N LYS A 1144 37.43 16.35 64.12
CA LYS A 1144 38.04 16.91 65.34
C LYS A 1144 39.34 17.66 65.07
N ILE A 1145 39.57 18.74 65.84
CA ILE A 1145 40.89 19.36 66.01
C ILE A 1145 41.32 19.16 67.47
N VAL A 1146 42.43 18.43 67.67
CA VAL A 1146 43.02 18.04 68.96
C VAL A 1146 42.05 17.27 69.89
N LYS A 1147 41.16 17.97 70.60
CA LYS A 1147 40.14 17.38 71.50
C LYS A 1147 38.72 17.87 71.21
N ASN A 1148 38.55 18.89 70.38
CA ASN A 1148 37.27 19.54 70.14
C ASN A 1148 36.65 18.98 68.84
N ASP A 1149 35.38 18.58 68.89
CA ASP A 1149 34.57 18.40 67.69
C ASP A 1149 34.44 19.77 66.98
N VAL A 1150 34.64 19.80 65.66
CA VAL A 1150 34.54 21.02 64.85
C VAL A 1150 33.64 20.80 63.65
N ASN A 1151 32.95 21.87 63.23
CA ASN A 1151 32.04 21.83 62.08
C ASN A 1151 32.78 22.01 60.75
N GLU A 1152 33.92 22.71 60.75
CA GLU A 1152 34.76 22.96 59.58
C GLU A 1152 36.25 23.04 59.91
N VAL A 1153 37.09 22.78 58.90
CA VAL A 1153 38.56 22.81 58.96
C VAL A 1153 39.09 23.53 57.71
N LEU A 1154 39.93 24.54 57.93
CA LEU A 1154 40.52 25.37 56.88
C LEU A 1154 41.75 24.69 56.24
N ASN A 1155 42.13 25.14 55.04
CA ASN A 1155 43.30 24.65 54.31
C ASN A 1155 44.59 24.73 55.16
N GLY A 1156 45.45 23.71 55.05
CA GLY A 1156 46.74 23.59 55.74
C GLY A 1156 46.65 23.10 57.19
N VAL A 1157 45.46 23.03 57.80
CA VAL A 1157 45.25 22.60 59.19
C VAL A 1157 45.20 21.07 59.29
N ASP A 1158 45.81 20.50 60.32
CA ASP A 1158 45.69 19.07 60.65
C ASP A 1158 44.42 18.79 61.48
N CYS A 1159 43.70 17.73 61.13
CA CYS A 1159 42.47 17.30 61.79
C CYS A 1159 42.37 15.77 61.89
N GLY A 1160 41.65 15.27 62.91
CA GLY A 1160 41.27 13.86 63.01
C GLY A 1160 39.92 13.62 62.34
N ILE A 1161 39.87 12.69 61.39
CA ILE A 1161 38.69 12.31 60.62
C ILE A 1161 38.34 10.85 60.91
N SER A 1162 37.06 10.55 61.10
CA SER A 1162 36.54 9.17 61.10
C SER A 1162 35.33 9.09 60.17
N LEU A 1163 35.23 8.00 59.40
CA LEU A 1163 34.23 7.79 58.35
C LEU A 1163 33.15 6.79 58.81
N GLU A 1164 31.95 6.90 58.25
CA GLU A 1164 30.88 5.92 58.52
C GLU A 1164 31.20 4.55 57.91
N GLY A 1165 30.89 3.45 58.60
CA GLY A 1165 31.23 2.10 58.14
C GLY A 1165 32.71 1.68 58.27
N GLU A 1166 33.59 2.57 58.72
CA GLU A 1166 35.00 2.27 59.08
C GLU A 1166 35.81 1.50 58.00
N PRO A 1167 35.97 2.08 56.78
CA PRO A 1167 36.79 1.49 55.72
C PRO A 1167 38.28 1.43 56.06
N LYS A 1168 39.03 0.56 55.37
CA LYS A 1168 40.49 0.37 55.54
C LYS A 1168 41.31 1.51 54.93
N LEU A 1169 41.39 2.59 55.71
CA LEU A 1169 42.28 3.73 55.50
C LEU A 1169 43.76 3.30 55.56
N GLN A 1170 44.62 4.00 54.82
CA GLN A 1170 46.08 3.84 54.79
C GLN A 1170 46.78 5.22 54.80
N GLU A 1171 48.04 5.26 55.21
CA GLU A 1171 48.85 6.48 55.16
C GLU A 1171 49.19 6.80 53.69
N GLY A 1172 48.93 8.04 53.25
CA GLY A 1172 49.02 8.45 51.85
C GLY A 1172 47.68 8.52 51.10
N ASP A 1173 46.58 8.01 51.68
CA ASP A 1173 45.24 8.11 51.08
C ASP A 1173 44.79 9.57 50.89
N ILE A 1174 44.05 9.84 49.81
CA ILE A 1174 43.41 11.14 49.56
C ILE A 1174 41.91 11.01 49.84
N ILE A 1175 41.41 11.76 50.82
CA ILE A 1175 39.97 11.94 51.04
C ILE A 1175 39.54 13.19 50.28
N GLU A 1176 38.69 13.02 49.26
CA GLU A 1176 38.05 14.11 48.54
C GLU A 1176 36.66 14.36 49.11
N ALA A 1177 36.43 15.57 49.64
CA ALA A 1177 35.13 16.02 50.10
C ALA A 1177 34.40 16.74 48.98
N PHE A 1178 33.14 16.38 48.72
CA PHE A 1178 32.35 16.89 47.62
C PHE A 1178 30.92 17.23 48.03
N GLU A 1179 30.34 18.17 47.29
CA GLU A 1179 28.93 18.51 47.33
C GLU A 1179 28.29 18.19 45.97
N ARG A 1180 27.08 17.63 45.98
CA ARG A 1180 26.30 17.34 44.78
C ARG A 1180 25.42 18.55 44.48
N VAL A 1181 25.81 19.35 43.48
CA VAL A 1181 25.13 20.60 43.11
C VAL A 1181 24.07 20.30 42.04
N PRO A 1182 22.79 20.64 42.25
CA PRO A 1182 21.77 20.46 41.22
C PRO A 1182 21.96 21.47 40.09
N ILE A 1183 22.10 20.97 38.87
CA ILE A 1183 22.08 21.75 37.63
C ILE A 1183 20.70 21.57 37.00
N GLN A 1184 20.02 22.69 36.77
CA GLN A 1184 18.74 22.72 36.09
C GLN A 1184 18.94 22.41 34.60
N ARG A 1185 18.10 21.52 34.06
CA ARG A 1185 18.14 21.11 32.65
C ARG A 1185 17.25 22.02 31.82
N HIS A 1186 17.44 21.96 30.50
CA HIS A 1186 16.57 22.53 29.49
C HIS A 1186 16.31 21.47 28.41
N LEU A 1187 15.20 21.62 27.68
CA LEU A 1187 14.87 20.85 26.47
C LEU A 1187 15.42 21.55 25.22
#